data_AF-J7IR18-F1
#
_entry.id   AF-J7IR18-F1
#
_cell.length_a   1.000
_cell.length_b   1.000
_cell.length_c   1.000
_cell.angle_alpha   90.00
_cell.angle_beta   90.00
_cell.angle_gamma   90.00
#
_symmetry.space_group_name_H-M   'P 1'
#
loop_
_entity.id
_entity.type
_entity.pdbx_description
1 polymer ?
#
loop_
_entity_poly.entity_id
_entity_poly.type
_entity_poly.pdbx_seq_one_letter_code
_entity_poly.pdbx_strand_id
1 'polypeptide(L)'
;MNKTIKQGLGAFLVCLLLWSVLLNGLIAEAQAQTSGNQGIANRSHVDSVIKDLEKWERSFLKATFEKAAEQEIVEPTVYNWPTIGLARLERLDGLDLYLAENEKYLQQNWSSTLRKVTDLARISLAVGAAQGNPRDYGGQDLIAEIYNFTDIEAQGINGPIFALIALDSGGYDLPENAKWTREKLLSIILSKQLADGGYSLDGTGKGDVDITAMVIQALAPYYRAGQPEVKAVVDRAVAYLAQVQEADGGFKSWGAKNSESVCQTIIALCAMGIDINTDSRFIKNSNTLLKDLLKFRAEDGGFKHILEGSTNNMASEQALIALAAYVRFQDNKSSLYNYHPEKQTPSLTLPAEESDSSPSVSGILRIAGADCYATAVEIAKQNFPQGAETVILARGDVSADALPAVPLAKKYQAPLMLTPSDQLPKLVFNQIQALGAKKVLIMGGEGAISQQVSGALSQAGIEVQRVSGQDHYATAYEIAKLLGSSGQAVIVSGDYVHSFPDALSISAWAAYNGVPILYADNSAQLPKPTEQAIAELGIKQTLLIGGRAVLPQELEQILPAPKRYSGQTLYDTNAAVLSQLQPNPTKLFVATGGGFADALAGAAVAGQSNAWILLTAGASSGEDGLTDGQEQLLRSADNLIKETYVLGGAAVVSDNTLQTLKQILPSGTP
;
A
#
# COMPACT_ATOMS: atom_id res chain seq x y z
N MET A 1 -13.62 -38.03 73.49
CA MET A 1 -13.03 -37.14 72.46
C MET A 1 -12.92 -37.88 71.13
N ASN A 2 -14.03 -38.10 70.42
CA ASN A 2 -14.04 -38.73 69.09
C ASN A 2 -15.50 -38.86 68.59
N LYS A 3 -15.96 -37.86 67.83
CA LYS A 3 -17.02 -37.92 66.79
C LYS A 3 -17.43 -36.51 66.36
N THR A 4 -17.49 -35.57 67.30
CA THR A 4 -17.99 -34.20 67.06
C THR A 4 -17.01 -33.33 66.26
N ILE A 5 -15.69 -33.51 66.42
CA ILE A 5 -14.68 -32.73 65.69
C ILE A 5 -14.53 -33.20 64.22
N LYS A 6 -14.79 -34.49 63.93
CA LYS A 6 -14.75 -35.02 62.55
C LYS A 6 -15.94 -34.58 61.70
N GLN A 7 -17.11 -34.34 62.31
CA GLN A 7 -18.28 -33.82 61.59
C GLN A 7 -18.17 -32.31 61.32
N GLY A 8 -17.51 -31.55 62.21
CA GLY A 8 -17.24 -30.12 62.00
C GLY A 8 -16.24 -29.84 60.88
N LEU A 9 -15.14 -30.61 60.78
CA LEU A 9 -14.15 -30.43 59.71
C LEU A 9 -14.68 -30.84 58.32
N GLY A 10 -15.54 -31.86 58.25
CA GLY A 10 -16.16 -32.28 56.99
C GLY A 10 -17.14 -31.24 56.44
N ALA A 11 -17.95 -30.62 57.31
CA ALA A 11 -18.84 -29.54 56.92
C ALA A 11 -18.06 -28.27 56.50
N PHE A 12 -16.93 -27.97 57.16
CA PHE A 12 -16.10 -26.80 56.83
C PHE A 12 -15.38 -26.96 55.48
N LEU A 13 -14.88 -28.16 55.15
CA LEU A 13 -14.28 -28.44 53.84
C LEU A 13 -15.30 -28.44 52.70
N VAL A 14 -16.51 -28.96 52.94
CA VAL A 14 -17.61 -28.92 51.95
C VAL A 14 -18.08 -27.48 51.71
N CYS A 15 -18.14 -26.65 52.76
CA CYS A 15 -18.40 -25.22 52.61
C CYS A 15 -17.30 -24.48 51.85
N LEU A 16 -16.01 -24.78 52.08
CA LEU A 16 -14.89 -24.19 51.32
C LEU A 16 -14.88 -24.60 49.84
N LEU A 17 -15.22 -25.86 49.55
CA LEU A 17 -15.36 -26.36 48.17
C LEU A 17 -16.56 -25.74 47.46
N LEU A 18 -17.71 -25.65 48.12
CA LEU A 18 -18.90 -24.97 47.59
C LEU A 18 -18.66 -23.46 47.39
N TRP A 19 -17.88 -22.83 48.26
CA TRP A 19 -17.51 -21.42 48.12
C TRP A 19 -16.53 -21.20 46.97
N SER A 20 -15.56 -22.12 46.74
CA SER A 20 -14.69 -22.05 45.56
C SER A 20 -15.42 -22.26 44.24
N VAL A 21 -16.45 -23.12 44.22
CA VAL A 21 -17.29 -23.34 43.03
C VAL A 21 -18.22 -22.15 42.77
N LEU A 22 -18.78 -21.55 43.82
CA LEU A 22 -19.57 -20.31 43.71
C LEU A 22 -18.73 -19.09 43.35
N LEU A 23 -17.49 -18.99 43.87
CA LEU A 23 -16.57 -17.90 43.54
C LEU A 23 -16.04 -18.05 42.10
N ASN A 24 -15.73 -19.27 41.65
CA ASN A 24 -15.39 -19.53 40.25
C ASN A 24 -16.60 -19.35 39.32
N GLY A 25 -17.82 -19.64 39.78
CA GLY A 25 -19.06 -19.36 39.05
C GLY A 25 -19.36 -17.86 38.93
N LEU A 26 -19.14 -17.09 40.00
CA LEU A 26 -19.28 -15.62 40.00
C LEU A 26 -18.15 -14.94 39.22
N ILE A 27 -16.94 -15.50 39.21
CA ILE A 27 -15.84 -15.04 38.34
C ILE A 27 -16.17 -15.39 36.89
N ALA A 28 -16.77 -16.55 36.59
CA ALA A 28 -17.21 -16.92 35.24
C ALA A 28 -18.40 -16.07 34.76
N GLU A 29 -19.35 -15.71 35.63
CA GLU A 29 -20.47 -14.81 35.32
C GLU A 29 -20.04 -13.34 35.23
N ALA A 30 -19.07 -12.90 36.06
CA ALA A 30 -18.46 -11.58 35.95
C ALA A 30 -17.56 -11.49 34.71
N GLN A 31 -16.84 -12.55 34.36
CA GLN A 31 -16.12 -12.67 33.08
C GLN A 31 -17.09 -12.71 31.91
N ALA A 32 -18.24 -13.40 32.03
CA ALA A 32 -19.30 -13.41 31.03
C ALA A 32 -19.95 -12.02 30.87
N GLN A 33 -20.19 -11.28 31.96
CA GLN A 33 -20.72 -9.91 31.91
C GLN A 33 -19.68 -8.88 31.42
N THR A 34 -18.39 -9.06 31.70
CA THR A 34 -17.32 -8.24 31.06
C THR A 34 -17.05 -8.66 29.61
N SER A 35 -17.40 -9.89 29.22
CA SER A 35 -17.36 -10.36 27.82
C SER A 35 -18.58 -9.93 27.00
N GLY A 36 -19.57 -9.31 27.64
CA GLY A 36 -20.74 -8.69 26.98
C GLY A 36 -20.41 -7.51 26.07
N ASN A 37 -19.15 -7.08 26.00
CA ASN A 37 -18.63 -6.09 25.05
C ASN A 37 -17.77 -6.70 23.92
N GLN A 38 -17.77 -8.03 23.75
CA GLN A 38 -17.09 -8.75 22.65
C GLN A 38 -17.91 -8.74 21.34
N GLY A 39 -18.55 -7.62 21.02
CA GLY A 39 -19.61 -7.54 20.01
C GLY A 39 -19.18 -7.19 18.58
N ILE A 40 -17.94 -6.77 18.36
CA ILE A 40 -17.43 -6.40 17.02
C ILE A 40 -16.01 -6.95 16.92
N ALA A 41 -15.71 -7.76 15.90
CA ALA A 41 -14.33 -8.06 15.57
C ALA A 41 -13.63 -6.73 15.28
N ASN A 42 -12.80 -6.28 16.21
CA ASN A 42 -12.07 -5.02 16.05
C ASN A 42 -11.07 -5.17 14.90
N ARG A 43 -10.72 -4.04 14.26
CA ARG A 43 -9.85 -4.01 13.08
C ARG A 43 -8.57 -4.83 13.27
N SER A 44 -7.95 -4.77 14.45
CA SER A 44 -6.76 -5.55 14.77
C SER A 44 -6.96 -7.07 14.73
N HIS A 45 -8.13 -7.60 15.12
CA HIS A 45 -8.43 -9.01 14.98
C HIS A 45 -8.53 -9.42 13.51
N VAL A 46 -9.20 -8.61 12.69
CA VAL A 46 -9.32 -8.85 11.24
C VAL A 46 -7.95 -8.82 10.57
N ASP A 47 -7.11 -7.85 10.92
CA ASP A 47 -5.74 -7.76 10.38
C ASP A 47 -4.90 -8.99 10.75
N SER A 48 -5.05 -9.51 11.97
CA SER A 48 -4.41 -10.78 12.38
C SER A 48 -4.90 -11.96 11.56
N VAL A 49 -6.21 -12.04 11.28
CA VAL A 49 -6.78 -13.10 10.45
C VAL A 49 -6.25 -13.01 9.02
N ILE A 50 -6.19 -11.81 8.45
CA ILE A 50 -5.63 -11.57 7.12
C ILE A 50 -4.17 -12.01 7.06
N LYS A 51 -3.36 -11.72 8.09
CA LYS A 51 -1.95 -12.12 8.12
C LYS A 51 -1.76 -13.64 8.07
N ASP A 52 -2.57 -14.38 8.83
CA ASP A 52 -2.51 -15.84 8.80
C ASP A 52 -3.00 -16.41 7.47
N LEU A 53 -4.06 -15.82 6.91
CA LEU A 53 -4.61 -16.20 5.61
C LEU A 53 -3.64 -15.90 4.46
N GLU A 54 -2.97 -14.74 4.46
CA GLU A 54 -1.92 -14.39 3.51
C GLU A 54 -0.80 -15.43 3.52
N LYS A 55 -0.32 -15.80 4.72
CA LYS A 55 0.71 -16.82 4.87
C LYS A 55 0.24 -18.17 4.32
N TRP A 56 -1.00 -18.54 4.60
CA TRP A 56 -1.61 -19.77 4.10
C TRP A 56 -1.69 -19.76 2.57
N GLU A 57 -2.23 -18.69 1.98
CA GLU A 57 -2.38 -18.52 0.52
C GLU A 57 -1.03 -18.59 -0.21
N ARG A 58 -0.04 -17.82 0.24
CA ARG A 58 1.31 -17.87 -0.36
C ARG A 58 1.93 -19.25 -0.26
N SER A 59 1.73 -19.96 0.85
CA SER A 59 2.25 -21.32 1.02
C SER A 59 1.53 -22.32 0.10
N PHE A 60 0.22 -22.21 -0.01
CA PHE A 60 -0.60 -23.03 -0.89
C PHE A 60 -0.25 -22.82 -2.36
N LEU A 61 -0.13 -21.57 -2.80
CA LEU A 61 0.24 -21.21 -4.17
C LEU A 61 1.65 -21.68 -4.52
N LYS A 62 2.62 -21.46 -3.63
CA LYS A 62 3.98 -21.97 -3.82
C LYS A 62 3.97 -23.50 -4.00
N ALA A 63 3.31 -24.23 -3.12
CA ALA A 63 3.22 -25.69 -3.21
C ALA A 63 2.47 -26.16 -4.47
N THR A 64 1.51 -25.37 -4.97
CA THR A 64 0.76 -25.66 -6.20
C THR A 64 1.68 -25.51 -7.42
N PHE A 65 2.42 -24.41 -7.53
CA PHE A 65 3.37 -24.19 -8.62
C PHE A 65 4.54 -25.17 -8.59
N GLU A 66 5.04 -25.55 -7.42
CA GLU A 66 6.11 -26.55 -7.28
C GLU A 66 5.65 -27.97 -7.68
N LYS A 67 4.36 -28.28 -7.56
CA LYS A 67 3.80 -29.58 -7.96
C LYS A 67 3.43 -29.65 -9.43
N ALA A 68 3.12 -28.51 -10.05
CA ALA A 68 2.83 -28.45 -11.47
C ALA A 68 4.08 -28.87 -12.26
N ALA A 69 3.93 -29.81 -13.20
CA ALA A 69 5.03 -30.16 -14.10
C ALA A 69 5.41 -28.93 -14.95
N GLU A 70 6.64 -28.86 -15.47
CA GLU A 70 7.16 -27.72 -16.25
C GLU A 70 6.26 -27.28 -17.43
N GLN A 71 5.34 -28.14 -17.89
CA GLN A 71 4.41 -27.88 -19.00
C GLN A 71 2.93 -27.82 -18.59
N GLU A 72 2.61 -28.02 -17.31
CA GLU A 72 1.23 -28.01 -16.82
C GLU A 72 0.85 -26.60 -16.37
N ILE A 73 -0.18 -26.04 -17.00
CA ILE A 73 -0.68 -24.70 -16.67
C ILE A 73 -1.64 -24.81 -15.50
N VAL A 74 -1.37 -24.04 -14.44
CA VAL A 74 -2.29 -23.98 -13.30
C VAL A 74 -3.54 -23.18 -13.70
N GLU A 75 -4.72 -23.67 -13.31
CA GLU A 75 -5.98 -22.99 -13.64
C GLU A 75 -6.00 -21.58 -13.00
N PRO A 76 -6.28 -20.51 -13.77
CA PRO A 76 -6.21 -19.14 -13.26
C PRO A 76 -7.11 -18.85 -12.06
N THR A 77 -8.15 -19.66 -11.86
CA THR A 77 -9.05 -19.58 -10.70
C THR A 77 -8.31 -19.73 -9.38
N VAL A 78 -7.23 -20.53 -9.37
CA VAL A 78 -6.46 -20.88 -8.17
C VAL A 78 -5.64 -19.72 -7.63
N TYR A 79 -5.20 -18.79 -8.49
CA TYR A 79 -4.25 -17.73 -8.10
C TYR A 79 -4.71 -16.31 -8.44
N ASN A 80 -5.71 -16.11 -9.31
CA ASN A 80 -6.18 -14.76 -9.63
C ASN A 80 -6.97 -14.11 -8.49
N TRP A 81 -7.78 -14.87 -7.75
CA TRP A 81 -8.48 -14.33 -6.58
C TRP A 81 -7.51 -13.97 -5.45
N PRO A 82 -6.53 -14.82 -5.10
CA PRO A 82 -5.45 -14.42 -4.20
C PRO A 82 -4.67 -13.21 -4.70
N THR A 83 -4.35 -13.13 -6.00
CA THR A 83 -3.67 -11.97 -6.60
C THR A 83 -4.46 -10.69 -6.36
N ILE A 84 -5.77 -10.71 -6.63
CA ILE A 84 -6.65 -9.56 -6.37
C ILE A 84 -6.68 -9.24 -4.88
N GLY A 85 -6.88 -10.23 -4.01
CA GLY A 85 -6.96 -10.03 -2.56
C GLY A 85 -5.67 -9.42 -1.99
N LEU A 86 -4.52 -10.01 -2.29
CA LEU A 86 -3.20 -9.55 -1.86
C LEU A 86 -2.90 -8.16 -2.42
N ALA A 87 -3.08 -7.93 -3.72
CA ALA A 87 -2.81 -6.64 -4.31
C ALA A 87 -3.71 -5.53 -3.76
N ARG A 88 -4.98 -5.84 -3.47
CA ARG A 88 -5.94 -4.88 -2.90
C ARG A 88 -5.77 -4.66 -1.40
N LEU A 89 -5.01 -5.54 -0.73
CA LEU A 89 -4.37 -5.34 0.58
C LEU A 89 -2.99 -4.69 0.48
N GLU A 90 -2.57 -4.25 -0.72
CA GLU A 90 -1.28 -3.59 -0.99
C GLU A 90 -0.06 -4.51 -0.75
N ARG A 91 -0.25 -5.83 -0.92
CA ARG A 91 0.80 -6.87 -0.87
C ARG A 91 1.18 -7.29 -2.29
N LEU A 92 2.17 -6.62 -2.87
CA LEU A 92 2.55 -6.79 -4.30
C LEU A 92 3.70 -7.77 -4.53
N ASP A 93 4.40 -8.16 -3.47
CA ASP A 93 5.53 -9.07 -3.51
C ASP A 93 5.13 -10.45 -4.06
N GLY A 94 5.88 -10.94 -5.05
CA GLY A 94 5.68 -12.25 -5.65
C GLY A 94 4.46 -12.38 -6.56
N LEU A 95 3.69 -11.32 -6.79
CA LEU A 95 2.55 -11.35 -7.72
C LEU A 95 2.99 -11.51 -9.18
N ASP A 96 4.20 -11.09 -9.52
CA ASP A 96 4.83 -11.26 -10.83
C ASP A 96 4.90 -12.73 -11.26
N LEU A 97 5.08 -13.66 -10.31
CA LEU A 97 5.05 -15.10 -10.57
C LEU A 97 3.65 -15.57 -11.02
N TYR A 98 2.60 -15.01 -10.43
CA TYR A 98 1.22 -15.35 -10.74
C TYR A 98 0.82 -14.74 -12.09
N LEU A 99 1.30 -13.53 -12.38
CA LEU A 99 1.15 -12.91 -13.69
C LEU A 99 1.87 -13.73 -14.78
N ALA A 100 3.10 -14.17 -14.56
CA ALA A 100 3.80 -15.02 -15.51
C ALA A 100 3.02 -16.31 -15.84
N GLU A 101 2.32 -16.90 -14.86
CA GLU A 101 1.46 -18.07 -15.11
C GLU A 101 0.23 -17.75 -15.98
N ASN A 102 -0.39 -16.58 -15.77
CA ASN A 102 -1.47 -16.10 -16.63
C ASN A 102 -1.00 -15.95 -18.09
N GLU A 103 0.23 -15.51 -18.34
CA GLU A 103 0.75 -15.42 -19.72
C GLU A 103 0.83 -16.79 -20.39
N LYS A 104 1.27 -17.83 -19.66
CA LYS A 104 1.27 -19.22 -20.18
C LYS A 104 -0.14 -19.67 -20.53
N TYR A 105 -1.11 -19.39 -19.66
CA TYR A 105 -2.52 -19.71 -19.88
C TYR A 105 -3.09 -19.01 -21.12
N LEU A 106 -2.71 -17.74 -21.36
CA LEU A 106 -3.17 -16.98 -22.52
C LEU A 106 -2.54 -17.47 -23.84
N GLN A 107 -1.32 -18.01 -23.79
CA GLN A 107 -0.57 -18.48 -24.96
C GLN A 107 -0.88 -19.92 -25.38
N GLN A 108 -1.67 -20.66 -24.59
CA GLN A 108 -2.00 -22.06 -24.90
C GLN A 108 -2.85 -22.21 -26.17
N ASN A 109 -2.82 -23.41 -26.75
CA ASN A 109 -3.63 -23.72 -27.93
C ASN A 109 -5.09 -24.00 -27.54
N TRP A 110 -5.96 -23.02 -27.76
CA TRP A 110 -7.40 -23.09 -27.47
C TRP A 110 -8.24 -23.93 -28.45
N SER A 111 -7.63 -24.63 -29.40
CA SER A 111 -8.36 -25.48 -30.36
C SER A 111 -9.08 -26.68 -29.71
N SER A 112 -8.74 -27.03 -28.46
CA SER A 112 -9.33 -28.16 -27.70
C SER A 112 -10.14 -27.73 -26.47
N THR A 113 -10.13 -26.46 -26.07
CA THR A 113 -10.86 -25.92 -24.91
C THR A 113 -11.49 -24.57 -25.25
N LEU A 114 -12.74 -24.35 -24.83
CA LEU A 114 -13.39 -23.06 -25.02
C LEU A 114 -12.85 -22.07 -23.98
N ARG A 115 -12.14 -21.03 -24.44
CA ARG A 115 -11.80 -19.85 -23.65
C ARG A 115 -13.08 -19.27 -23.04
N LYS A 116 -13.06 -18.89 -21.77
CA LYS A 116 -14.21 -18.29 -21.06
C LYS A 116 -14.00 -16.78 -20.89
N VAL A 117 -15.06 -15.99 -21.04
CA VAL A 117 -14.96 -14.54 -20.77
C VAL A 117 -14.70 -14.27 -19.29
N THR A 118 -15.19 -15.15 -18.41
CA THR A 118 -14.92 -15.09 -16.97
C THR A 118 -13.45 -15.35 -16.63
N ASP A 119 -12.72 -16.13 -17.43
CA ASP A 119 -11.26 -16.27 -17.27
C ASP A 119 -10.56 -14.97 -17.70
N LEU A 120 -10.89 -14.44 -18.88
CA LEU A 120 -10.37 -13.16 -19.36
C LEU A 120 -10.59 -12.02 -18.37
N ALA A 121 -11.81 -11.91 -17.84
CA ALA A 121 -12.17 -10.90 -16.87
C ALA A 121 -11.36 -11.03 -15.58
N ARG A 122 -11.21 -12.24 -15.03
CA ARG A 122 -10.41 -12.48 -13.81
C ARG A 122 -8.94 -12.19 -14.01
N ILE A 123 -8.37 -12.59 -15.15
CA ILE A 123 -6.98 -12.28 -15.50
C ILE A 123 -6.82 -10.76 -15.61
N SER A 124 -7.72 -10.08 -16.32
CA SER A 124 -7.71 -8.61 -16.44
C SER A 124 -7.79 -7.93 -15.08
N LEU A 125 -8.63 -8.45 -14.17
CA LEU A 125 -8.77 -7.94 -12.81
C LEU A 125 -7.54 -8.20 -11.95
N ALA A 126 -6.90 -9.35 -12.08
CA ALA A 126 -5.66 -9.69 -11.38
C ALA A 126 -4.48 -8.84 -11.87
N VAL A 127 -4.34 -8.67 -13.20
CA VAL A 127 -3.34 -7.80 -13.82
C VAL A 127 -3.53 -6.36 -13.36
N GLY A 128 -4.75 -5.83 -13.44
CA GLY A 128 -5.06 -4.46 -13.02
C GLY A 128 -4.85 -4.24 -11.51
N ALA A 129 -5.23 -5.21 -10.67
CA ALA A 129 -4.99 -5.13 -9.24
C ALA A 129 -3.49 -5.10 -8.91
N ALA A 130 -2.70 -5.94 -9.60
CA ALA A 130 -1.25 -6.00 -9.51
C ALA A 130 -0.52 -4.85 -10.23
N GLN A 131 -1.23 -3.79 -10.63
CA GLN A 131 -0.70 -2.58 -11.27
C GLN A 131 -0.12 -2.80 -12.68
N GLY A 132 -0.42 -3.94 -13.31
CA GLY A 132 -0.17 -4.16 -14.72
C GLY A 132 -1.22 -3.50 -15.61
N ASN A 133 -0.98 -3.52 -16.93
CA ASN A 133 -1.91 -2.98 -17.92
C ASN A 133 -2.64 -4.11 -18.67
N PRO A 134 -3.94 -4.36 -18.41
CA PRO A 134 -4.69 -5.40 -19.12
C PRO A 134 -4.87 -5.14 -20.63
N ARG A 135 -4.58 -3.93 -21.11
CA ARG A 135 -4.59 -3.61 -22.55
C ARG A 135 -3.28 -3.95 -23.26
N ASP A 136 -2.22 -4.21 -22.49
CA ASP A 136 -0.91 -4.57 -23.01
C ASP A 136 -0.27 -5.60 -22.08
N TYR A 137 -0.77 -6.84 -22.18
CA TYR A 137 -0.37 -7.95 -21.30
C TYR A 137 0.07 -9.15 -22.12
N GLY A 138 1.36 -9.51 -22.06
CA GLY A 138 1.93 -10.57 -22.89
C GLY A 138 1.72 -10.35 -24.39
N GLY A 139 1.61 -9.08 -24.83
CA GLY A 139 1.29 -8.70 -26.21
C GLY A 139 -0.19 -8.83 -26.60
N GLN A 140 -1.10 -9.02 -25.64
CA GLN A 140 -2.54 -9.13 -25.85
C GLN A 140 -3.29 -7.97 -25.17
N ASP A 141 -4.36 -7.47 -25.80
CA ASP A 141 -5.31 -6.54 -25.20
C ASP A 141 -6.51 -7.35 -24.66
N LEU A 142 -6.45 -7.71 -23.38
CA LEU A 142 -7.48 -8.52 -22.73
C LEU A 142 -8.83 -7.78 -22.67
N ILE A 143 -8.81 -6.46 -22.57
CA ILE A 143 -10.02 -5.64 -22.59
C ILE A 143 -10.68 -5.72 -23.97
N ALA A 144 -9.89 -5.69 -25.04
CA ALA A 144 -10.37 -5.89 -26.40
C ALA A 144 -10.96 -7.27 -26.65
N GLU A 145 -10.38 -8.31 -26.05
CA GLU A 145 -10.94 -9.65 -26.11
C GLU A 145 -12.28 -9.76 -25.38
N ILE A 146 -12.42 -9.13 -24.22
CA ILE A 146 -13.67 -9.12 -23.45
C ILE A 146 -14.79 -8.42 -24.24
N TYR A 147 -14.56 -7.20 -24.74
CA TYR A 147 -15.64 -6.48 -25.43
C TYR A 147 -15.97 -7.05 -26.81
N ASN A 148 -15.10 -7.89 -27.39
CA ASN A 148 -15.36 -8.60 -28.66
C ASN A 148 -15.77 -10.06 -28.48
N PHE A 149 -15.93 -10.53 -27.25
CA PHE A 149 -16.15 -11.95 -26.98
C PHE A 149 -17.36 -12.53 -27.73
N THR A 150 -17.25 -13.77 -28.23
CA THR A 150 -18.27 -14.31 -29.16
C THR A 150 -19.62 -14.53 -28.48
N ASP A 151 -19.62 -15.16 -27.31
CA ASP A 151 -20.84 -15.44 -26.53
C ASP A 151 -20.61 -14.99 -25.09
N ILE A 152 -21.11 -13.80 -24.75
CA ILE A 152 -20.90 -13.22 -23.43
C ILE A 152 -21.66 -13.96 -22.34
N GLU A 153 -22.74 -14.69 -22.67
CA GLU A 153 -23.59 -15.41 -21.71
C GLU A 153 -23.25 -16.91 -21.64
N ALA A 154 -22.15 -17.35 -22.28
CA ALA A 154 -21.73 -18.75 -22.27
C ALA A 154 -21.45 -19.33 -20.87
N GLN A 155 -21.28 -18.48 -19.84
CA GLN A 155 -21.16 -18.87 -18.43
C GLN A 155 -22.40 -18.42 -17.62
N GLY A 156 -23.55 -18.29 -18.26
CA GLY A 156 -24.74 -17.66 -17.69
C GLY A 156 -24.51 -16.17 -17.42
N ILE A 157 -25.21 -15.64 -16.42
CA ILE A 157 -25.12 -14.22 -16.06
C ILE A 157 -23.73 -13.82 -15.51
N ASN A 158 -22.90 -14.77 -15.07
CA ASN A 158 -21.52 -14.51 -14.64
C ASN A 158 -20.68 -13.89 -15.76
N GLY A 159 -20.92 -14.25 -17.02
CA GLY A 159 -20.20 -13.67 -18.15
C GLY A 159 -20.42 -12.15 -18.25
N PRO A 160 -21.68 -11.66 -18.36
CA PRO A 160 -21.97 -10.23 -18.32
C PRO A 160 -21.50 -9.52 -17.04
N ILE A 161 -21.66 -10.14 -15.86
CA ILE A 161 -21.24 -9.57 -14.57
C ILE A 161 -19.73 -9.30 -14.55
N PHE A 162 -18.91 -10.33 -14.80
CA PHE A 162 -17.47 -10.18 -14.71
C PHE A 162 -16.89 -9.39 -15.88
N ALA A 163 -17.51 -9.45 -17.07
CA ALA A 163 -17.16 -8.55 -18.15
C ALA A 163 -17.38 -7.08 -17.75
N LEU A 164 -18.54 -6.75 -17.17
CA LEU A 164 -18.83 -5.38 -16.73
C LEU A 164 -17.84 -4.93 -15.64
N ILE A 165 -17.60 -5.76 -14.63
CA ILE A 165 -16.60 -5.47 -13.57
C ILE A 165 -15.22 -5.24 -14.17
N ALA A 166 -14.75 -6.09 -15.08
CA ALA A 166 -13.44 -5.94 -15.71
C ALA A 166 -13.33 -4.67 -16.55
N LEU A 167 -14.34 -4.37 -17.38
CA LEU A 167 -14.36 -3.15 -18.19
C LEU A 167 -14.40 -1.89 -17.31
N ASP A 168 -15.16 -1.89 -16.22
CA ASP A 168 -15.25 -0.74 -15.31
C ASP A 168 -14.02 -0.57 -14.43
N SER A 169 -13.33 -1.65 -14.08
CA SER A 169 -12.30 -1.66 -13.03
C SER A 169 -11.23 -0.57 -13.19
N GLY A 170 -10.66 -0.43 -14.38
CA GLY A 170 -9.66 0.60 -14.71
C GLY A 170 -10.20 1.77 -15.54
N GLY A 171 -11.52 1.85 -15.76
CA GLY A 171 -12.12 2.93 -16.56
C GLY A 171 -11.79 2.85 -18.05
N TYR A 172 -11.64 1.65 -18.60
CA TYR A 172 -11.14 1.45 -19.95
C TYR A 172 -12.08 1.97 -21.05
N ASP A 173 -11.55 2.75 -22.00
CA ASP A 173 -12.32 3.25 -23.15
C ASP A 173 -12.72 2.11 -24.11
N LEU A 174 -13.95 2.10 -24.60
CA LEU A 174 -14.41 1.11 -25.58
C LEU A 174 -14.55 1.78 -26.95
N PRO A 175 -14.06 1.17 -28.04
CA PRO A 175 -14.26 1.72 -29.37
C PRO A 175 -15.74 1.63 -29.78
N GLU A 176 -16.18 2.48 -30.71
CA GLU A 176 -17.57 2.52 -31.18
C GLU A 176 -18.08 1.18 -31.74
N ASN A 177 -17.18 0.37 -32.30
CA ASN A 177 -17.49 -0.94 -32.85
C ASN A 177 -17.43 -2.08 -31.83
N ALA A 178 -17.28 -1.79 -30.53
CA ALA A 178 -17.28 -2.81 -29.49
C ALA A 178 -18.59 -3.62 -29.51
N LYS A 179 -18.47 -4.95 -29.58
CA LYS A 179 -19.63 -5.84 -29.62
C LYS A 179 -20.44 -5.76 -28.33
N TRP A 180 -19.75 -5.76 -27.19
CA TRP A 180 -20.32 -5.63 -25.85
C TRP A 180 -19.89 -4.31 -25.21
N THR A 181 -20.81 -3.35 -25.15
CA THR A 181 -20.61 -2.08 -24.44
C THR A 181 -21.12 -2.20 -23.00
N ARG A 182 -20.73 -1.26 -22.13
CA ARG A 182 -21.23 -1.17 -20.75
C ARG A 182 -22.75 -1.15 -20.70
N GLU A 183 -23.39 -0.40 -21.60
CA GLU A 183 -24.84 -0.27 -21.69
C GLU A 183 -25.51 -1.59 -22.07
N LYS A 184 -24.91 -2.36 -23.00
CA LYS A 184 -25.42 -3.68 -23.39
C LYS A 184 -25.31 -4.68 -22.24
N LEU A 185 -24.17 -4.70 -21.55
CA LEU A 185 -23.94 -5.57 -20.41
C LEU A 185 -24.88 -5.22 -19.25
N LEU A 186 -25.02 -3.93 -18.95
CA LEU A 186 -25.95 -3.40 -17.94
C LEU A 186 -27.39 -3.80 -18.26
N SER A 187 -27.82 -3.64 -19.52
CA SER A 187 -29.16 -4.05 -19.97
C SER A 187 -29.42 -5.54 -19.75
N ILE A 188 -28.46 -6.41 -20.08
CA ILE A 188 -28.56 -7.86 -19.83
C ILE A 188 -28.73 -8.13 -18.33
N ILE A 189 -27.87 -7.56 -17.48
CA ILE A 189 -27.90 -7.77 -16.04
C ILE A 189 -29.22 -7.27 -15.43
N LEU A 190 -29.68 -6.07 -15.77
CA LEU A 190 -30.93 -5.52 -15.24
C LEU A 190 -32.15 -6.35 -15.67
N SER A 191 -32.14 -6.93 -16.87
CA SER A 191 -33.26 -7.72 -17.40
C SER A 191 -33.48 -9.07 -16.72
N LYS A 192 -32.49 -9.57 -15.98
CA LYS A 192 -32.50 -10.93 -15.39
C LYS A 192 -32.88 -10.98 -13.91
N GLN A 193 -33.29 -9.86 -13.30
CA GLN A 193 -33.72 -9.87 -11.90
C GLN A 193 -35.00 -10.71 -11.76
N LEU A 194 -34.98 -11.68 -10.85
CA LEU A 194 -36.10 -12.57 -10.59
C LEU A 194 -37.18 -11.88 -9.76
N ALA A 195 -38.37 -12.49 -9.69
CA ALA A 195 -39.52 -11.93 -8.98
C ALA A 195 -39.28 -11.73 -7.47
N ASP A 196 -38.42 -12.55 -6.87
CA ASP A 196 -38.02 -12.44 -5.46
C ASP A 196 -36.97 -11.34 -5.21
N GLY A 197 -36.50 -10.65 -6.26
CA GLY A 197 -35.49 -9.60 -6.18
C GLY A 197 -34.05 -10.10 -6.31
N GLY A 198 -33.83 -11.42 -6.26
CA GLY A 198 -32.52 -12.02 -6.45
C GLY A 198 -32.19 -12.32 -7.91
N TYR A 199 -31.06 -13.00 -8.09
CA TYR A 199 -30.53 -13.46 -9.37
C TYR A 199 -30.07 -14.91 -9.26
N SER A 200 -30.16 -15.66 -10.35
CA SER A 200 -29.62 -17.02 -10.47
C SER A 200 -28.69 -17.11 -11.68
N LEU A 201 -27.87 -18.16 -11.74
CA LEU A 201 -26.83 -18.30 -12.77
C LEU A 201 -27.41 -18.31 -14.19
N ASP A 202 -28.53 -18.99 -14.39
CA ASP A 202 -29.23 -19.10 -15.67
C ASP A 202 -30.30 -18.00 -15.87
N GLY A 203 -30.55 -17.17 -14.85
CA GLY A 203 -31.60 -16.15 -14.84
C GLY A 203 -33.01 -16.73 -14.71
N THR A 204 -33.16 -17.96 -14.23
CA THR A 204 -34.46 -18.61 -13.98
C THR A 204 -34.60 -19.15 -12.56
N GLY A 205 -35.82 -19.52 -12.16
CA GLY A 205 -36.08 -20.12 -10.85
C GLY A 205 -36.10 -19.11 -9.70
N LYS A 206 -35.32 -19.38 -8.65
CA LYS A 206 -35.22 -18.56 -7.43
C LYS A 206 -33.87 -17.89 -7.36
N GLY A 207 -33.81 -16.73 -6.69
CA GLY A 207 -32.56 -16.05 -6.42
C GLY A 207 -31.58 -16.96 -5.67
N ASP A 208 -30.31 -16.79 -6.00
CA ASP A 208 -29.16 -17.35 -5.33
C ASP A 208 -28.35 -16.22 -4.67
N VAL A 209 -27.77 -16.49 -3.50
CA VAL A 209 -27.04 -15.50 -2.71
C VAL A 209 -25.80 -15.02 -3.45
N ASP A 210 -25.01 -15.95 -4.00
CA ASP A 210 -23.71 -15.64 -4.60
C ASP A 210 -23.90 -14.81 -5.86
N ILE A 211 -24.78 -15.26 -6.75
CA ILE A 211 -25.07 -14.54 -8.00
C ILE A 211 -25.68 -13.18 -7.71
N THR A 212 -26.61 -13.07 -6.75
CA THR A 212 -27.20 -11.78 -6.38
C THR A 212 -26.16 -10.81 -5.84
N ALA A 213 -25.25 -11.27 -4.99
CA ALA A 213 -24.17 -10.46 -4.46
C ALA A 213 -23.17 -10.04 -5.55
N MET A 214 -22.79 -10.92 -6.47
CA MET A 214 -21.93 -10.59 -7.61
C MET A 214 -22.59 -9.56 -8.55
N VAL A 215 -23.91 -9.64 -8.77
CA VAL A 215 -24.65 -8.59 -9.50
C VAL A 215 -24.55 -7.24 -8.79
N ILE A 216 -24.75 -7.19 -7.47
CA ILE A 216 -24.61 -5.94 -6.71
C ILE A 216 -23.21 -5.36 -6.86
N GLN A 217 -22.16 -6.19 -6.85
CA GLN A 217 -20.79 -5.75 -7.07
C GLN A 217 -20.59 -5.10 -8.45
N ALA A 218 -21.15 -5.70 -9.51
CA ALA A 218 -21.10 -5.13 -10.86
C ALA A 218 -21.91 -3.83 -11.01
N LEU A 219 -23.05 -3.72 -10.31
CA LEU A 219 -23.95 -2.58 -10.38
C LEU A 219 -23.59 -1.44 -9.43
N ALA A 220 -22.71 -1.66 -8.45
CA ALA A 220 -22.36 -0.69 -7.43
C ALA A 220 -21.87 0.68 -7.98
N PRO A 221 -21.02 0.76 -9.03
CA PRO A 221 -20.61 2.03 -9.61
C PRO A 221 -21.79 2.86 -10.13
N TYR A 222 -22.74 2.20 -10.80
CA TYR A 222 -23.93 2.81 -11.38
C TYR A 222 -24.97 3.20 -10.32
N TYR A 223 -25.10 2.39 -9.27
CA TYR A 223 -25.89 2.72 -8.09
C TYR A 223 -25.39 4.01 -7.43
N ARG A 224 -24.07 4.10 -7.19
CA ARG A 224 -23.43 5.28 -6.58
C ARG A 224 -23.49 6.51 -7.47
N ALA A 225 -23.54 6.32 -8.80
CA ALA A 225 -23.80 7.39 -9.75
C ALA A 225 -25.26 7.86 -9.78
N GLY A 226 -26.16 7.20 -9.04
CA GLY A 226 -27.55 7.60 -8.90
C GLY A 226 -28.46 7.23 -10.07
N GLN A 227 -28.08 6.23 -10.89
CA GLN A 227 -28.93 5.78 -12.01
C GLN A 227 -30.23 5.15 -11.49
N PRO A 228 -31.42 5.71 -11.80
CA PRO A 228 -32.68 5.32 -11.15
C PRO A 228 -33.07 3.85 -11.36
N GLU A 229 -32.92 3.34 -12.58
CA GLU A 229 -33.22 1.96 -12.94
C GLU A 229 -32.30 0.97 -12.23
N VAL A 230 -31.01 1.30 -12.10
CA VAL A 230 -30.05 0.50 -11.36
C VAL A 230 -30.37 0.56 -9.86
N LYS A 231 -30.72 1.74 -9.34
CA LYS A 231 -31.05 1.91 -7.92
C LYS A 231 -32.20 1.00 -7.50
N ALA A 232 -33.29 0.97 -8.28
CA ALA A 232 -34.45 0.14 -8.00
C ALA A 232 -34.11 -1.36 -8.00
N VAL A 233 -33.30 -1.81 -8.95
CA VAL A 233 -32.86 -3.21 -9.05
C VAL A 233 -31.95 -3.59 -7.87
N VAL A 234 -30.95 -2.76 -7.56
CA VAL A 234 -30.01 -3.03 -6.48
C VAL A 234 -30.68 -2.98 -5.11
N ASP A 235 -31.59 -2.03 -4.86
CA ASP A 235 -32.34 -1.97 -3.59
C ASP A 235 -33.13 -3.27 -3.34
N ARG A 236 -33.74 -3.83 -4.40
CA ARG A 236 -34.42 -5.13 -4.34
C ARG A 236 -33.46 -6.29 -4.12
N ALA A 237 -32.29 -6.28 -4.75
CA ALA A 237 -31.27 -7.31 -4.57
C ALA A 237 -30.71 -7.32 -3.13
N VAL A 238 -30.44 -6.13 -2.56
CA VAL A 238 -30.03 -5.98 -1.16
C VAL A 238 -31.13 -6.44 -0.20
N ALA A 239 -32.39 -6.13 -0.51
CA ALA A 239 -33.54 -6.60 0.28
C ALA A 239 -33.67 -8.13 0.24
N TYR A 240 -33.49 -8.74 -0.94
CA TYR A 240 -33.43 -10.20 -1.09
C TYR A 240 -32.33 -10.80 -0.19
N LEU A 241 -31.09 -10.28 -0.24
CA LEU A 241 -30.00 -10.78 0.60
C LEU A 241 -30.33 -10.66 2.10
N ALA A 242 -30.87 -9.52 2.54
CA ALA A 242 -31.28 -9.35 3.94
C ALA A 242 -32.40 -10.31 4.38
N GLN A 243 -33.28 -10.70 3.44
CA GLN A 243 -34.39 -11.63 3.67
C GLN A 243 -33.92 -13.09 3.77
N VAL A 244 -32.97 -13.51 2.93
CA VAL A 244 -32.49 -14.90 2.88
C VAL A 244 -31.35 -15.20 3.87
N GLN A 245 -30.82 -14.18 4.55
CA GLN A 245 -29.85 -14.37 5.64
C GLN A 245 -30.47 -15.13 6.81
N GLU A 246 -29.78 -16.17 7.26
CA GLU A 246 -30.24 -17.08 8.30
C GLU A 246 -30.07 -16.49 9.71
N ALA A 247 -30.76 -17.08 10.70
CA ALA A 247 -30.81 -16.58 12.07
C ALA A 247 -29.43 -16.50 12.78
N ASP A 248 -28.44 -17.24 12.31
CA ASP A 248 -27.06 -17.23 12.81
C ASP A 248 -26.14 -16.22 12.12
N GLY A 249 -26.68 -15.44 11.19
CA GLY A 249 -25.97 -14.40 10.42
C GLY A 249 -25.38 -14.90 9.10
N GLY A 250 -25.45 -16.20 8.81
CA GLY A 250 -24.88 -16.80 7.60
C GLY A 250 -25.86 -16.91 6.44
N PHE A 251 -25.39 -17.55 5.38
CA PHE A 251 -26.15 -17.80 4.15
C PHE A 251 -26.08 -19.25 3.72
N LYS A 252 -27.08 -19.68 2.94
CA LYS A 252 -27.07 -20.95 2.23
C LYS A 252 -27.07 -20.67 0.73
N SER A 253 -26.22 -21.38 0.02
CA SER A 253 -26.29 -21.51 -1.43
C SER A 253 -26.09 -22.98 -1.81
N TRP A 254 -26.74 -23.42 -2.89
CA TRP A 254 -26.71 -24.80 -3.38
C TRP A 254 -26.95 -25.90 -2.32
N GLY A 255 -27.73 -25.59 -1.28
CA GLY A 255 -28.13 -26.52 -0.23
C GLY A 255 -27.21 -26.57 1.00
N ALA A 256 -26.10 -25.83 1.02
CA ALA A 256 -25.17 -25.81 2.15
C ALA A 256 -24.93 -24.40 2.69
N LYS A 257 -24.75 -24.28 4.02
CA LYS A 257 -24.24 -23.06 4.65
C LYS A 257 -22.75 -22.98 4.38
N ASN A 258 -22.29 -21.91 3.76
CA ASN A 258 -20.90 -21.83 3.34
C ASN A 258 -20.31 -20.42 3.52
N SER A 259 -18.98 -20.38 3.56
CA SER A 259 -18.22 -19.15 3.77
C SER A 259 -18.31 -18.20 2.57
N GLU A 260 -18.35 -18.74 1.36
CA GLU A 260 -18.25 -18.02 0.10
C GLU A 260 -19.47 -17.11 -0.13
N SER A 261 -20.66 -17.57 0.24
CA SER A 261 -21.88 -16.77 0.22
C SER A 261 -21.81 -15.57 1.18
N VAL A 262 -21.16 -15.74 2.34
CA VAL A 262 -20.91 -14.63 3.28
C VAL A 262 -19.88 -13.67 2.70
N CYS A 263 -18.79 -14.19 2.11
CA CYS A 263 -17.76 -13.42 1.44
C CYS A 263 -18.32 -12.53 0.33
N GLN A 264 -19.09 -13.11 -0.59
CA GLN A 264 -19.70 -12.37 -1.70
C GLN A 264 -20.63 -11.26 -1.21
N THR A 265 -21.42 -11.53 -0.16
CA THR A 265 -22.31 -10.53 0.46
C THR A 265 -21.50 -9.40 1.10
N ILE A 266 -20.40 -9.70 1.80
CA ILE A 266 -19.50 -8.68 2.37
C ILE A 266 -18.95 -7.77 1.26
N ILE A 267 -18.43 -8.34 0.17
CA ILE A 267 -17.87 -7.58 -0.95
C ILE A 267 -18.95 -6.67 -1.57
N ALA A 268 -20.16 -7.21 -1.77
CA ALA A 268 -21.29 -6.46 -2.30
C ALA A 268 -21.67 -5.25 -1.42
N LEU A 269 -21.83 -5.46 -0.11
CA LEU A 269 -22.20 -4.40 0.81
C LEU A 269 -21.11 -3.33 0.95
N CYS A 270 -19.85 -3.74 1.03
CA CYS A 270 -18.72 -2.82 1.06
C CYS A 270 -18.62 -1.98 -0.23
N ALA A 271 -18.86 -2.58 -1.42
CA ALA A 271 -18.90 -1.85 -2.68
C ALA A 271 -20.01 -0.78 -2.71
N MET A 272 -21.14 -1.08 -2.06
CA MET A 272 -22.29 -0.20 -1.89
C MET A 272 -22.08 0.90 -0.83
N GLY A 273 -20.99 0.84 -0.07
CA GLY A 273 -20.74 1.76 1.04
C GLY A 273 -21.56 1.44 2.30
N ILE A 274 -21.99 0.18 2.46
CA ILE A 274 -22.77 -0.29 3.61
C ILE A 274 -21.83 -0.98 4.60
N ASP A 275 -21.82 -0.52 5.85
CA ASP A 275 -21.04 -1.14 6.92
C ASP A 275 -21.72 -2.42 7.42
N ILE A 276 -21.02 -3.54 7.22
CA ILE A 276 -21.48 -4.89 7.59
C ILE A 276 -21.59 -5.13 9.10
N ASN A 277 -21.03 -4.25 9.93
CA ASN A 277 -21.10 -4.34 11.39
C ASN A 277 -22.24 -3.53 12.00
N THR A 278 -22.79 -2.55 11.27
CA THR A 278 -23.79 -1.63 11.81
C THR A 278 -25.12 -1.65 11.07
N ASP A 279 -25.18 -2.15 9.83
CA ASP A 279 -26.44 -2.22 9.09
C ASP A 279 -27.38 -3.28 9.70
N SER A 280 -28.45 -2.82 10.35
CA SER A 280 -29.39 -3.68 11.08
C SER A 280 -30.10 -4.70 10.20
N ARG A 281 -30.15 -4.51 8.88
CA ARG A 281 -30.74 -5.50 7.96
C ARG A 281 -29.93 -6.79 7.96
N PHE A 282 -28.62 -6.69 8.16
CA PHE A 282 -27.64 -7.77 8.07
C PHE A 282 -27.12 -8.28 9.42
N ILE A 283 -27.70 -7.82 10.53
CA ILE A 283 -27.41 -8.30 11.88
C ILE A 283 -28.55 -9.20 12.34
N LYS A 284 -28.28 -10.50 12.53
CA LYS A 284 -29.29 -11.49 12.97
C LYS A 284 -28.92 -12.05 14.33
N ASN A 285 -29.77 -11.87 15.33
CA ASN A 285 -29.53 -12.33 16.70
C ASN A 285 -28.14 -11.93 17.25
N SER A 286 -27.73 -10.68 16.99
CA SER A 286 -26.40 -10.15 17.33
C SER A 286 -25.22 -10.82 16.62
N ASN A 287 -25.46 -11.51 15.51
CA ASN A 287 -24.40 -12.00 14.62
C ASN A 287 -24.29 -11.08 13.41
N THR A 288 -23.09 -10.54 13.22
CA THR A 288 -22.70 -9.81 12.01
C THR A 288 -22.18 -10.78 10.95
N LEU A 289 -22.12 -10.34 9.70
CA LEU A 289 -21.51 -11.12 8.60
C LEU A 289 -20.04 -11.46 8.88
N LEU A 290 -19.28 -10.51 9.43
CA LEU A 290 -17.89 -10.74 9.80
C LEU A 290 -17.75 -11.80 10.88
N LYS A 291 -18.60 -11.76 11.91
CA LYS A 291 -18.61 -12.79 12.97
C LYS A 291 -18.97 -14.17 12.41
N ASP A 292 -19.88 -14.24 11.45
CA ASP A 292 -20.23 -15.50 10.80
C ASP A 292 -19.09 -16.06 9.95
N LEU A 293 -18.49 -15.23 9.09
CA LEU A 293 -17.33 -15.61 8.26
C LEU A 293 -16.19 -16.18 9.11
N LEU A 294 -15.86 -15.54 10.24
CA LEU A 294 -14.76 -15.97 11.09
C LEU A 294 -14.96 -17.35 11.74
N LYS A 295 -16.18 -17.91 11.76
CA LYS A 295 -16.42 -19.30 12.21
C LYS A 295 -15.80 -20.34 11.26
N PHE A 296 -15.60 -19.97 10.00
CA PHE A 296 -15.06 -20.85 8.97
C PHE A 296 -13.52 -20.87 8.95
N ARG A 297 -12.86 -19.99 9.72
CA ARG A 297 -11.39 -19.98 9.85
C ARG A 297 -10.91 -21.28 10.49
N ALA A 298 -9.98 -21.97 9.83
CA ALA A 298 -9.32 -23.17 10.33
C ALA A 298 -8.07 -22.83 11.15
N GLU A 299 -7.55 -23.84 11.88
CA GLU A 299 -6.37 -23.68 12.72
C GLU A 299 -5.08 -23.41 11.92
N ASP A 300 -5.02 -23.84 10.66
CA ASP A 300 -3.88 -23.64 9.76
C ASP A 300 -3.85 -22.24 9.13
N GLY A 301 -4.85 -21.39 9.40
CA GLY A 301 -4.96 -20.03 8.90
C GLY A 301 -5.84 -19.86 7.66
N GLY A 302 -6.16 -20.95 6.95
CA GLY A 302 -7.09 -20.93 5.82
C GLY A 302 -8.56 -20.96 6.26
N PHE A 303 -9.47 -21.02 5.30
CA PHE A 303 -10.92 -21.09 5.53
C PHE A 303 -11.52 -22.38 4.99
N LYS A 304 -12.62 -22.81 5.62
CA LYS A 304 -13.40 -23.99 5.26
C LYS A 304 -14.61 -23.58 4.43
N HIS A 305 -14.99 -24.42 3.47
CA HIS A 305 -16.24 -24.25 2.73
C HIS A 305 -17.47 -24.39 3.64
N ILE A 306 -17.52 -25.47 4.43
CA ILE A 306 -18.55 -25.75 5.44
C ILE A 306 -17.88 -25.92 6.82
N LEU A 307 -18.60 -25.66 7.92
CA LEU A 307 -18.03 -25.67 9.27
C LEU A 307 -17.38 -27.02 9.64
N GLU A 308 -18.01 -28.12 9.22
CA GLU A 308 -17.58 -29.50 9.46
C GLU A 308 -16.44 -29.95 8.51
N GLY A 309 -16.05 -29.11 7.56
CA GLY A 309 -15.03 -29.40 6.56
C GLY A 309 -13.59 -29.15 7.04
N SER A 310 -12.65 -29.51 6.17
CA SER A 310 -11.26 -29.07 6.25
C SER A 310 -11.06 -27.75 5.50
N THR A 311 -9.87 -27.16 5.66
CA THR A 311 -9.44 -26.00 4.88
C THR A 311 -9.59 -26.27 3.37
N ASN A 312 -10.07 -25.25 2.64
CA ASN A 312 -10.40 -25.30 1.23
C ASN A 312 -9.84 -24.06 0.53
N ASN A 313 -9.27 -24.21 -0.67
CA ASN A 313 -8.63 -23.08 -1.36
C ASN A 313 -9.64 -22.01 -1.78
N MET A 314 -10.79 -22.41 -2.34
CA MET A 314 -11.83 -21.49 -2.79
C MET A 314 -12.44 -20.73 -1.61
N ALA A 315 -12.67 -21.40 -0.49
CA ALA A 315 -13.10 -20.70 0.73
C ALA A 315 -12.05 -19.68 1.21
N SER A 316 -10.78 -20.04 1.15
CA SER A 316 -9.65 -19.20 1.59
C SER A 316 -9.46 -17.97 0.70
N GLU A 317 -9.47 -18.14 -0.62
CA GLU A 317 -9.29 -17.04 -1.57
C GLU A 317 -10.50 -16.08 -1.51
N GLN A 318 -11.72 -16.61 -1.34
CA GLN A 318 -12.94 -15.82 -1.19
C GLN A 318 -12.94 -15.04 0.14
N ALA A 319 -12.49 -15.67 1.23
CA ALA A 319 -12.30 -14.98 2.50
C ALA A 319 -11.27 -13.86 2.38
N LEU A 320 -10.16 -14.08 1.64
CA LEU A 320 -9.14 -13.06 1.45
C LEU A 320 -9.69 -11.84 0.73
N ILE A 321 -10.39 -12.02 -0.40
CA ILE A 321 -10.95 -10.88 -1.14
C ILE A 321 -12.10 -10.19 -0.39
N ALA A 322 -12.86 -10.92 0.44
CA ALA A 322 -13.90 -10.33 1.28
C ALA A 322 -13.33 -9.51 2.44
N LEU A 323 -12.31 -10.01 3.12
CA LEU A 323 -11.61 -9.28 4.17
C LEU A 323 -10.85 -8.08 3.59
N ALA A 324 -10.28 -8.20 2.38
CA ALA A 324 -9.73 -7.07 1.64
C ALA A 324 -10.81 -6.01 1.35
N ALA A 325 -11.98 -6.41 0.84
CA ALA A 325 -13.09 -5.48 0.59
C ALA A 325 -13.55 -4.77 1.88
N TYR A 326 -13.65 -5.49 2.99
CA TYR A 326 -14.01 -4.94 4.29
C TYR A 326 -12.96 -3.95 4.83
N VAL A 327 -11.68 -4.32 4.80
CA VAL A 327 -10.58 -3.46 5.21
C VAL A 327 -10.56 -2.17 4.39
N ARG A 328 -10.71 -2.28 3.07
CA ARG A 328 -10.77 -1.13 2.18
C ARG A 328 -11.96 -0.22 2.49
N PHE A 329 -13.12 -0.79 2.77
CA PHE A 329 -14.30 -0.04 3.19
C PHE A 329 -14.04 0.72 4.50
N GLN A 330 -13.49 0.05 5.52
CA GLN A 330 -13.14 0.68 6.80
C GLN A 330 -12.10 1.79 6.66
N ASP A 331 -11.17 1.64 5.71
CA ASP A 331 -10.13 2.62 5.40
C ASP A 331 -10.59 3.73 4.44
N ASN A 332 -11.88 3.79 4.10
CA ASN A 332 -12.44 4.73 3.11
C ASN A 332 -11.74 4.69 1.74
N LYS A 333 -11.21 3.53 1.35
CA LYS A 333 -10.61 3.30 0.03
C LYS A 333 -11.69 2.89 -0.97
N SER A 334 -11.35 2.94 -2.26
CA SER A 334 -12.19 2.44 -3.34
C SER A 334 -12.58 0.97 -3.12
N SER A 335 -13.73 0.57 -3.65
CA SER A 335 -14.22 -0.80 -3.60
C SER A 335 -13.21 -1.80 -4.19
N LEU A 336 -13.40 -3.09 -3.89
CA LEU A 336 -12.46 -4.15 -4.25
C LEU A 336 -12.01 -4.08 -5.71
N TYR A 337 -12.93 -3.90 -6.66
CA TYR A 337 -12.65 -3.90 -8.11
C TYR A 337 -12.52 -2.52 -8.73
N ASN A 338 -12.54 -1.43 -7.96
CA ASN A 338 -12.34 -0.09 -8.50
C ASN A 338 -10.84 0.27 -8.46
N TYR A 339 -10.19 0.20 -9.61
CA TYR A 339 -8.78 0.50 -9.81
C TYR A 339 -8.55 1.89 -10.42
N HIS A 340 -9.61 2.70 -10.53
CA HIS A 340 -9.43 4.11 -10.85
C HIS A 340 -8.53 4.72 -9.79
N PRO A 341 -7.68 5.70 -10.16
CA PRO A 341 -6.97 6.49 -9.18
C PRO A 341 -7.98 6.97 -8.13
N GLU A 342 -7.71 6.68 -6.86
CA GLU A 342 -8.60 7.03 -5.75
C GLU A 342 -9.02 8.48 -5.91
N LYS A 343 -10.30 8.72 -6.23
CA LYS A 343 -10.82 10.08 -6.35
C LYS A 343 -10.59 10.72 -4.99
N GLN A 344 -9.82 11.81 -4.95
CA GLN A 344 -9.84 12.72 -3.82
C GLN A 344 -11.30 13.03 -3.53
N THR A 345 -11.83 12.50 -2.43
CA THR A 345 -13.14 12.94 -1.98
C THR A 345 -12.96 14.41 -1.64
N PRO A 346 -13.68 15.34 -2.30
CA PRO A 346 -13.69 16.72 -1.84
C PRO A 346 -14.08 16.69 -0.38
N SER A 347 -13.28 17.32 0.48
CA SER A 347 -13.71 17.60 1.84
C SER A 347 -15.09 18.25 1.74
N LEU A 348 -16.14 17.52 2.17
CA LEU A 348 -17.45 18.11 2.39
C LEU A 348 -17.28 19.12 3.51
N THR A 349 -17.11 20.38 3.13
CA THR A 349 -17.41 21.52 4.00
C THR A 349 -18.85 21.36 4.45
N LEU A 350 -19.04 20.97 5.71
CA LEU A 350 -20.31 21.18 6.40
C LEU A 350 -20.53 22.70 6.54
N PRO A 351 -21.80 23.17 6.53
CA PRO A 351 -22.10 24.59 6.63
C PRO A 351 -21.51 25.17 7.91
N ALA A 352 -20.97 26.37 7.82
CA ALA A 352 -20.50 27.14 8.94
C ALA A 352 -21.62 27.32 9.98
N GLU A 353 -21.39 26.82 11.19
CA GLU A 353 -21.85 27.52 12.40
C GLU A 353 -20.67 28.33 12.93
N GLU A 354 -20.88 29.64 13.02
CA GLU A 354 -19.94 30.59 13.59
C GLU A 354 -19.84 30.41 15.11
N SER A 355 -18.60 30.44 15.61
CA SER A 355 -18.08 31.06 16.85
C SER A 355 -17.05 30.14 17.50
N ASP A 356 -15.92 30.57 18.05
CA ASP A 356 -15.13 31.80 18.01
C ASP A 356 -13.74 31.39 18.54
N SER A 357 -12.70 32.09 18.10
CA SER A 357 -11.30 32.06 18.55
C SER A 357 -10.48 30.76 18.39
N SER A 358 -9.50 30.82 17.48
CA SER A 358 -8.31 29.96 17.46
C SER A 358 -7.32 30.38 18.58
N PRO A 359 -6.27 29.59 18.94
CA PRO A 359 -5.73 28.45 18.19
C PRO A 359 -5.36 27.18 19.01
N SER A 360 -5.46 26.01 18.37
CA SER A 360 -4.40 24.98 18.34
C SER A 360 -4.85 23.79 17.46
N VAL A 361 -4.46 23.75 16.19
CA VAL A 361 -4.49 22.48 15.44
C VAL A 361 -3.18 21.77 15.76
N SER A 362 -3.21 20.78 16.65
CA SER A 362 -2.15 19.77 16.75
C SER A 362 -2.36 18.79 15.60
N GLY A 363 -1.33 18.48 14.81
CA GLY A 363 -1.50 17.61 13.65
C GLY A 363 -0.25 17.27 12.85
N ILE A 364 -0.03 15.97 12.65
CA ILE A 364 0.86 15.45 11.62
C ILE A 364 0.28 15.77 10.23
N LEU A 365 1.09 16.35 9.33
CA LEU A 365 0.68 16.71 7.96
C LEU A 365 1.17 15.68 6.93
N ARG A 366 0.27 15.12 6.12
CA ARG A 366 0.65 14.31 4.95
C ARG A 366 0.84 15.22 3.73
N ILE A 367 1.96 15.06 3.03
CA ILE A 367 2.30 15.75 1.77
C ILE A 367 2.45 14.68 0.69
N ALA A 368 1.51 14.63 -0.26
CA ALA A 368 1.47 13.60 -1.29
C ALA A 368 0.84 14.13 -2.58
N GLY A 369 1.35 13.66 -3.72
CA GLY A 369 0.74 13.79 -5.03
C GLY A 369 0.27 12.45 -5.59
N ALA A 370 -0.21 12.47 -6.85
CA ALA A 370 -0.68 11.27 -7.54
C ALA A 370 0.45 10.27 -7.85
N ASP A 371 1.68 10.77 -7.98
CA ASP A 371 2.90 10.01 -8.21
C ASP A 371 4.08 10.73 -7.52
N CYS A 372 5.30 10.21 -7.66
CA CYS A 372 6.48 10.81 -7.04
C CYS A 372 6.81 12.22 -7.58
N TYR A 373 6.48 12.52 -8.84
CA TYR A 373 6.70 13.84 -9.44
C TYR A 373 5.76 14.87 -8.82
N ALA A 374 4.49 14.51 -8.64
CA ALA A 374 3.50 15.33 -7.97
C ALA A 374 3.78 15.46 -6.48
N THR A 375 4.24 14.41 -5.80
CA THR A 375 4.67 14.51 -4.39
C THR A 375 5.82 15.50 -4.24
N ALA A 376 6.83 15.46 -5.13
CA ALA A 376 7.93 16.44 -5.12
C ALA A 376 7.41 17.88 -5.33
N VAL A 377 6.42 18.08 -6.21
CA VAL A 377 5.73 19.39 -6.37
C VAL A 377 5.07 19.84 -5.07
N GLU A 378 4.30 18.98 -4.40
CA GLU A 378 3.61 19.35 -3.15
C GLU A 378 4.60 19.62 -2.02
N ILE A 379 5.69 18.85 -1.92
CA ILE A 379 6.80 19.12 -0.98
C ILE A 379 7.39 20.51 -1.25
N ALA A 380 7.63 20.86 -2.51
CA ALA A 380 8.16 22.16 -2.88
C ALA A 380 7.19 23.30 -2.52
N LYS A 381 5.89 23.15 -2.82
CA LYS A 381 4.86 24.17 -2.48
C LYS A 381 4.78 24.42 -0.98
N GLN A 382 4.76 23.36 -0.18
CA GLN A 382 4.66 23.46 1.28
C GLN A 382 5.87 24.17 1.89
N ASN A 383 7.07 23.94 1.36
CA ASN A 383 8.32 24.34 2.01
C ASN A 383 9.00 25.55 1.36
N PHE A 384 8.61 25.93 0.15
CA PHE A 384 9.09 27.12 -0.56
C PHE A 384 7.94 28.04 -0.98
N PRO A 385 7.07 28.48 -0.05
CA PRO A 385 5.92 29.33 -0.37
C PRO A 385 6.31 30.72 -0.90
N GLN A 386 7.55 31.15 -0.66
CA GLN A 386 8.12 32.40 -1.16
C GLN A 386 8.88 32.24 -2.49
N GLY A 387 8.88 31.03 -3.05
CA GLY A 387 9.67 30.68 -4.23
C GLY A 387 11.10 30.24 -3.90
N ALA A 388 11.82 29.83 -4.94
CA ALA A 388 13.21 29.40 -4.88
C ALA A 388 13.93 29.79 -6.18
N GLU A 389 15.03 30.54 -6.09
CA GLU A 389 15.76 30.99 -7.29
C GLU A 389 16.44 29.85 -8.04
N THR A 390 16.78 28.77 -7.35
CA THR A 390 17.38 27.56 -7.90
C THR A 390 16.49 26.35 -7.63
N VAL A 391 16.41 25.43 -8.60
CA VAL A 391 15.80 24.11 -8.44
C VAL A 391 16.84 23.04 -8.77
N ILE A 392 16.90 21.97 -7.99
CA ILE A 392 17.66 20.77 -8.34
C ILE A 392 16.69 19.83 -9.06
N LEU A 393 17.04 19.37 -10.25
CA LEU A 393 16.23 18.45 -11.05
C LEU A 393 16.98 17.14 -11.22
N ALA A 394 16.37 16.05 -10.80
CA ALA A 394 16.91 14.71 -10.91
C ALA A 394 15.86 13.72 -11.46
N ARG A 395 16.29 12.51 -11.76
CA ARG A 395 15.41 11.43 -12.21
C ARG A 395 14.52 10.92 -11.09
N GLY A 396 13.25 10.68 -11.38
CA GLY A 396 12.31 10.05 -10.43
C GLY A 396 12.34 8.51 -10.45
N ASP A 397 12.94 7.91 -11.47
CA ASP A 397 12.97 6.46 -11.72
C ASP A 397 14.35 5.82 -11.43
N VAL A 398 15.42 6.61 -11.38
CA VAL A 398 16.78 6.15 -11.03
C VAL A 398 17.45 7.12 -10.06
N SER A 399 17.92 6.62 -8.92
CA SER A 399 18.44 7.42 -7.81
C SER A 399 19.94 7.74 -7.87
N ALA A 400 20.69 7.11 -8.79
CA ALA A 400 22.16 7.10 -8.82
C ALA A 400 22.80 8.50 -8.74
N ASP A 401 22.39 9.42 -9.61
CA ASP A 401 22.90 10.80 -9.63
C ASP A 401 22.17 11.72 -8.63
N ALA A 402 21.04 11.25 -8.09
CA ALA A 402 20.11 12.06 -7.31
C ALA A 402 20.47 12.08 -5.82
N LEU A 403 20.89 10.94 -5.25
CA LEU A 403 21.26 10.84 -3.82
C LEU A 403 22.41 11.79 -3.44
N PRO A 404 23.51 11.91 -4.22
CA PRO A 404 24.59 12.82 -3.87
C PRO A 404 24.21 14.30 -3.98
N ALA A 405 23.11 14.62 -4.67
CA ALA A 405 22.65 15.98 -4.93
C ALA A 405 21.90 16.61 -3.75
N VAL A 406 21.39 15.81 -2.80
CA VAL A 406 20.59 16.32 -1.67
C VAL A 406 21.30 17.44 -0.90
N PRO A 407 22.62 17.38 -0.63
CA PRO A 407 23.31 18.46 0.04
C PRO A 407 23.33 19.80 -0.69
N LEU A 408 23.21 19.81 -2.02
CA LEU A 408 23.08 21.05 -2.78
C LEU A 408 21.79 21.81 -2.42
N ALA A 409 20.75 21.12 -1.95
CA ALA A 409 19.49 21.75 -1.57
C ALA A 409 19.69 22.79 -0.47
N LYS A 410 20.50 22.48 0.55
CA LYS A 410 20.82 23.45 1.61
C LYS A 410 21.68 24.59 1.07
N LYS A 411 22.70 24.28 0.27
CA LYS A 411 23.60 25.28 -0.30
C LYS A 411 22.86 26.33 -1.14
N TYR A 412 21.90 25.90 -1.96
CA TYR A 412 21.17 26.76 -2.89
C TYR A 412 19.81 27.21 -2.37
N GLN A 413 19.40 26.79 -1.16
CA GLN A 413 18.04 26.99 -0.65
C GLN A 413 16.99 26.57 -1.69
N ALA A 414 17.17 25.36 -2.23
CA ALA A 414 16.47 24.87 -3.41
C ALA A 414 15.66 23.59 -3.10
N PRO A 415 14.44 23.43 -3.66
CA PRO A 415 13.78 22.14 -3.68
C PRO A 415 14.48 21.18 -4.65
N LEU A 416 14.37 19.88 -4.36
CA LEU A 416 14.73 18.80 -5.29
C LEU A 416 13.46 18.29 -5.94
N MET A 417 13.36 18.51 -7.25
CA MET A 417 12.25 18.12 -8.11
C MET A 417 12.64 16.91 -8.95
N LEU A 418 11.64 16.16 -9.40
CA LEU A 418 11.83 14.92 -10.15
C LEU A 418 11.29 15.03 -11.57
N THR A 419 11.89 14.28 -12.49
CA THR A 419 11.43 14.14 -13.88
C THR A 419 11.71 12.72 -14.39
N PRO A 420 10.91 12.17 -15.33
CA PRO A 420 11.36 11.12 -16.23
C PRO A 420 12.61 11.53 -17.02
N SER A 421 13.32 10.55 -17.57
CA SER A 421 14.56 10.78 -18.34
C SER A 421 14.35 11.67 -19.57
N ASP A 422 13.28 11.46 -20.33
CA ASP A 422 13.11 12.04 -21.66
C ASP A 422 12.08 13.17 -21.74
N GLN A 423 11.19 13.29 -20.76
CA GLN A 423 10.09 14.26 -20.77
C GLN A 423 9.93 14.96 -19.43
N LEU A 424 9.94 16.30 -19.45
CA LEU A 424 9.63 17.12 -18.27
C LEU A 424 8.11 17.18 -18.08
N PRO A 425 7.53 16.64 -16.98
CA PRO A 425 6.10 16.66 -16.79
C PRO A 425 5.62 18.10 -16.64
N LYS A 426 4.46 18.41 -17.23
CA LYS A 426 3.90 19.78 -17.21
C LYS A 426 3.70 20.30 -15.78
N LEU A 427 3.31 19.45 -14.84
CA LEU A 427 3.15 19.81 -13.43
C LEU A 427 4.47 20.24 -12.78
N VAL A 428 5.57 19.56 -13.10
CA VAL A 428 6.91 19.88 -12.60
C VAL A 428 7.39 21.19 -13.22
N PHE A 429 7.27 21.33 -14.55
CA PHE A 429 7.63 22.57 -15.25
C PHE A 429 6.86 23.78 -14.72
N ASN A 430 5.55 23.66 -14.58
CA ASN A 430 4.72 24.74 -14.02
C ASN A 430 5.13 25.09 -12.61
N GLN A 431 5.49 24.11 -11.77
CA GLN A 431 5.96 24.39 -10.42
C GLN A 431 7.32 25.07 -10.41
N ILE A 432 8.25 24.70 -11.30
CA ILE A 432 9.53 25.40 -11.46
C ILE A 432 9.29 26.88 -11.81
N GLN A 433 8.33 27.17 -12.69
CA GLN A 433 7.94 28.54 -13.00
C GLN A 433 7.26 29.25 -11.82
N ALA A 434 6.36 28.57 -11.11
CA ALA A 434 5.66 29.12 -9.94
C ALA A 434 6.61 29.45 -8.79
N LEU A 435 7.70 28.69 -8.63
CA LEU A 435 8.78 29.01 -7.68
C LEU A 435 9.58 30.25 -8.08
N GLY A 436 9.42 30.78 -9.29
CA GLY A 436 10.24 31.87 -9.82
C GLY A 436 11.69 31.45 -10.06
N ALA A 437 11.93 30.16 -10.35
CA ALA A 437 13.27 29.62 -10.53
C ALA A 437 13.96 30.28 -11.73
N LYS A 438 15.15 30.82 -11.49
CA LYS A 438 16.03 31.40 -12.51
C LYS A 438 17.06 30.39 -13.01
N LYS A 439 17.35 29.38 -12.18
CA LYS A 439 18.35 28.36 -12.45
C LYS A 439 17.83 26.95 -12.12
N VAL A 440 18.13 26.00 -12.99
CA VAL A 440 17.92 24.56 -12.74
C VAL A 440 19.25 23.84 -12.81
N LEU A 441 19.60 23.13 -11.74
CA LEU A 441 20.72 22.20 -11.68
C LEU A 441 20.23 20.82 -12.09
N ILE A 442 20.62 20.33 -13.28
CA ILE A 442 20.24 18.99 -13.75
C ILE A 442 21.29 17.98 -13.31
N MET A 443 20.88 16.97 -12.55
CA MET A 443 21.77 15.89 -12.09
C MET A 443 21.82 14.77 -13.13
N GLY A 444 23.03 14.42 -13.55
CA GLY A 444 23.26 13.35 -14.52
C GLY A 444 23.43 13.83 -15.97
N GLY A 445 24.07 12.97 -16.77
CA GLY A 445 24.35 13.23 -18.19
C GLY A 445 23.08 13.25 -19.06
N GLU A 446 23.25 13.45 -20.37
CA GLU A 446 22.11 13.47 -21.32
C GLU A 446 21.39 12.12 -21.44
N GLY A 447 22.06 11.00 -21.13
CA GLY A 447 21.41 9.69 -21.04
C GLY A 447 20.56 9.50 -19.78
N ALA A 448 20.79 10.32 -18.74
CA ALA A 448 19.98 10.32 -17.52
C ALA A 448 18.81 11.30 -17.63
N ILE A 449 19.07 12.53 -18.05
CA ILE A 449 18.03 13.53 -18.33
C ILE A 449 18.33 14.13 -19.69
N SER A 450 17.45 13.89 -20.65
CA SER A 450 17.63 14.19 -22.06
C SER A 450 17.85 15.68 -22.32
N GLN A 451 18.40 15.96 -23.51
CA GLN A 451 18.57 17.32 -23.96
C GLN A 451 17.23 18.04 -24.17
N GLN A 452 16.15 17.29 -24.45
CA GLN A 452 14.79 17.81 -24.59
C GLN A 452 14.29 18.45 -23.29
N VAL A 453 14.55 17.83 -22.14
CA VAL A 453 14.21 18.38 -20.83
C VAL A 453 14.94 19.70 -20.58
N SER A 454 16.27 19.74 -20.78
CA SER A 454 17.05 20.97 -20.65
C SER A 454 16.64 22.06 -21.65
N GLY A 455 16.25 21.65 -22.87
CA GLY A 455 15.78 22.55 -23.92
C GLY A 455 14.46 23.24 -23.53
N ALA A 456 13.50 22.49 -22.97
CA ALA A 456 12.24 23.05 -22.50
C ALA A 456 12.43 24.12 -21.42
N LEU A 457 13.35 23.89 -20.48
CA LEU A 457 13.70 24.86 -19.43
C LEU A 457 14.40 26.09 -20.02
N SER A 458 15.37 25.90 -20.91
CA SER A 458 16.13 26.99 -21.52
C SER A 458 15.24 27.88 -22.40
N GLN A 459 14.30 27.30 -23.14
CA GLN A 459 13.30 28.03 -23.93
C GLN A 459 12.38 28.91 -23.07
N ALA A 460 12.18 28.53 -21.81
CA ALA A 460 11.44 29.33 -20.83
C ALA A 460 12.28 30.44 -20.18
N GLY A 461 13.54 30.61 -20.60
CA GLY A 461 14.46 31.62 -20.06
C GLY A 461 15.13 31.21 -18.74
N ILE A 462 15.09 29.94 -18.37
CA ILE A 462 15.70 29.41 -17.15
C ILE A 462 17.14 28.97 -17.47
N GLU A 463 18.11 29.43 -16.68
CA GLU A 463 19.50 28.98 -16.78
C GLU A 463 19.59 27.49 -16.42
N VAL A 464 20.15 26.67 -17.30
CA VAL A 464 20.36 25.25 -17.03
C VAL A 464 21.85 24.97 -16.82
N GLN A 465 22.20 24.43 -15.65
CA GLN A 465 23.53 23.89 -15.39
C GLN A 465 23.42 22.38 -15.17
N ARG A 466 24.03 21.60 -16.06
CA ARG A 466 24.13 20.15 -15.89
C ARG A 466 25.34 19.81 -15.03
N VAL A 467 25.16 18.91 -14.07
CA VAL A 467 26.20 18.38 -13.19
C VAL A 467 26.26 16.88 -13.40
N SER A 468 27.32 16.40 -14.05
CA SER A 468 27.42 15.01 -14.50
C SER A 468 28.86 14.58 -14.70
N GLY A 469 29.14 13.31 -14.41
CA GLY A 469 30.38 12.63 -14.79
C GLY A 469 30.16 11.57 -15.87
N GLN A 470 31.18 10.74 -16.10
CA GLN A 470 31.09 9.60 -17.03
C GLN A 470 30.20 8.47 -16.50
N ASP A 471 30.09 8.36 -15.18
CA ASP A 471 29.26 7.43 -14.43
C ASP A 471 28.75 8.11 -13.14
N HIS A 472 27.97 7.41 -12.32
CA HIS A 472 27.41 7.97 -11.09
C HIS A 472 28.46 8.27 -10.01
N TYR A 473 29.61 7.58 -10.02
CA TYR A 473 30.74 7.90 -9.14
C TYR A 473 31.35 9.26 -9.52
N ALA A 474 31.57 9.49 -10.81
CA ALA A 474 32.06 10.76 -11.33
C ALA A 474 31.03 11.88 -11.19
N THR A 475 29.73 11.60 -11.34
CA THR A 475 28.68 12.58 -11.04
C THR A 475 28.69 12.97 -9.56
N ALA A 476 28.84 12.01 -8.64
CA ALA A 476 28.97 12.30 -7.20
C ALA A 476 30.20 13.19 -6.89
N TYR A 477 31.34 12.96 -7.56
CA TYR A 477 32.51 13.82 -7.47
C TYR A 477 32.24 15.26 -7.96
N GLU A 478 31.61 15.43 -9.13
CA GLU A 478 31.27 16.77 -9.65
C GLU A 478 30.26 17.49 -8.76
N ILE A 479 29.29 16.77 -8.18
CA ILE A 479 28.37 17.30 -7.17
C ILE A 479 29.14 17.72 -5.91
N ALA A 480 30.09 16.91 -5.43
CA ALA A 480 30.89 17.22 -4.26
C ALA A 480 31.77 18.46 -4.46
N LYS A 481 32.34 18.66 -5.65
CA LYS A 481 33.05 19.90 -6.00
C LYS A 481 32.12 21.10 -6.01
N LEU A 482 30.95 20.94 -6.62
CA LEU A 482 29.97 22.00 -6.67
C LEU A 482 29.50 22.39 -5.27
N LEU A 483 29.35 21.43 -4.36
CA LEU A 483 29.02 21.67 -2.95
C LEU A 483 30.19 22.36 -2.21
N GLY A 484 31.40 21.84 -2.38
CA GLY A 484 32.56 22.11 -1.53
C GLY A 484 32.62 21.18 -0.32
N SER A 485 33.59 21.38 0.59
CA SER A 485 33.68 20.62 1.83
C SER A 485 34.23 21.44 2.99
N SER A 486 33.84 21.07 4.20
CA SER A 486 34.39 21.50 5.49
C SER A 486 35.44 20.52 6.04
N GLY A 487 35.88 19.54 5.25
CA GLY A 487 36.83 18.50 5.64
C GLY A 487 36.17 17.16 6.03
N GLN A 488 34.87 16.99 5.79
CA GLN A 488 34.14 15.74 5.99
C GLN A 488 33.52 15.25 4.68
N ALA A 489 33.34 13.93 4.55
CA ALA A 489 32.53 13.33 3.49
C ALA A 489 31.74 12.11 4.02
N VAL A 490 30.57 11.88 3.47
CA VAL A 490 29.81 10.64 3.66
C VAL A 490 30.21 9.65 2.57
N ILE A 491 30.44 8.39 2.95
CA ILE A 491 30.67 7.28 2.04
C ILE A 491 29.51 6.29 2.16
N VAL A 492 28.85 6.02 1.04
CA VAL A 492 27.72 5.08 0.90
C VAL A 492 28.00 4.10 -0.24
N SER A 493 27.28 2.98 -0.30
CA SER A 493 27.43 2.03 -1.41
C SER A 493 26.94 2.63 -2.73
N GLY A 494 27.69 2.39 -3.81
CA GLY A 494 27.34 2.75 -5.18
C GLY A 494 26.26 1.87 -5.80
N ASP A 495 25.78 0.84 -5.09
CA ASP A 495 24.59 0.07 -5.45
C ASP A 495 23.32 0.86 -5.11
N TYR A 496 22.96 1.78 -6.00
CA TYR A 496 21.80 2.66 -5.86
C TYR A 496 20.45 1.94 -6.08
N VAL A 497 20.44 0.64 -6.41
CA VAL A 497 19.21 -0.15 -6.57
C VAL A 497 18.84 -0.82 -5.25
N HIS A 498 19.80 -1.43 -4.57
CA HIS A 498 19.52 -2.20 -3.35
C HIS A 498 19.97 -1.49 -2.06
N SER A 499 20.96 -0.61 -2.14
CA SER A 499 21.58 0.05 -0.97
C SER A 499 21.27 1.55 -0.85
N PHE A 500 20.38 2.10 -1.70
CA PHE A 500 19.98 3.51 -1.63
C PHE A 500 19.44 3.98 -0.25
N PRO A 501 18.79 3.14 0.59
CA PRO A 501 18.28 3.62 1.87
C PRO A 501 19.37 4.07 2.85
N ASP A 502 20.58 3.51 2.75
CA ASP A 502 21.72 3.95 3.56
C ASP A 502 22.11 5.40 3.19
N ALA A 503 22.09 5.72 1.90
CA ALA A 503 22.31 7.08 1.43
C ALA A 503 21.18 8.04 1.86
N LEU A 504 19.91 7.63 1.76
CA LEU A 504 18.78 8.45 2.23
C LEU A 504 18.84 8.72 3.73
N SER A 505 19.32 7.76 4.52
CA SER A 505 19.39 7.85 5.98
C SER A 505 20.24 9.01 6.48
N ILE A 506 21.27 9.41 5.74
CA ILE A 506 22.19 10.49 6.10
C ILE A 506 21.96 11.79 5.32
N SER A 507 21.16 11.75 4.24
CA SER A 507 21.02 12.85 3.29
C SER A 507 20.60 14.18 3.92
N ALA A 508 19.66 14.18 4.86
CA ALA A 508 19.24 15.40 5.56
C ALA A 508 20.35 16.00 6.43
N TRP A 509 21.07 15.17 7.18
CA TRP A 509 22.22 15.60 7.97
C TRP A 509 23.35 16.14 7.08
N ALA A 510 23.67 15.43 6.00
CA ALA A 510 24.70 15.81 5.05
C ALA A 510 24.38 17.16 4.41
N ALA A 511 23.11 17.38 4.03
CA ALA A 511 22.66 18.67 3.54
C ALA A 511 22.79 19.78 4.58
N TYR A 512 22.28 19.57 5.79
CA TYR A 512 22.35 20.59 6.84
C TYR A 512 23.78 21.03 7.16
N ASN A 513 24.73 20.09 7.16
CA ASN A 513 26.14 20.33 7.50
C ASN A 513 27.01 20.67 6.28
N GLY A 514 26.46 20.69 5.06
CA GLY A 514 27.23 20.94 3.84
C GLY A 514 28.30 19.87 3.58
N VAL A 515 28.00 18.61 3.90
CA VAL A 515 28.91 17.48 3.74
C VAL A 515 28.58 16.73 2.44
N PRO A 516 29.55 16.52 1.54
CA PRO A 516 29.33 15.77 0.31
C PRO A 516 29.07 14.29 0.58
N ILE A 517 28.22 13.69 -0.24
CA ILE A 517 27.98 12.25 -0.27
C ILE A 517 28.72 11.68 -1.48
N LEU A 518 29.56 10.67 -1.25
CA LEU A 518 30.34 9.98 -2.26
C LEU A 518 30.07 8.48 -2.20
N TYR A 519 30.30 7.81 -3.32
CA TYR A 519 30.09 6.38 -3.45
C TYR A 519 31.38 5.59 -3.28
N ALA A 520 31.32 4.47 -2.57
CA ALA A 520 32.27 3.37 -2.73
C ALA A 520 31.65 2.28 -3.62
N ASP A 521 32.47 1.46 -4.26
CA ASP A 521 31.97 0.19 -4.78
C ASP A 521 31.98 -0.85 -3.65
N ASN A 522 31.35 -2.01 -3.87
CA ASN A 522 31.34 -3.10 -2.87
C ASN A 522 32.68 -3.87 -2.84
N SER A 523 33.79 -3.16 -3.05
CA SER A 523 35.14 -3.71 -3.05
C SER A 523 35.97 -3.14 -1.90
N ALA A 524 37.18 -3.68 -1.73
CA ALA A 524 38.16 -3.17 -0.77
C ALA A 524 38.93 -1.93 -1.28
N GLN A 525 38.54 -1.36 -2.42
CA GLN A 525 39.18 -0.20 -3.04
C GLN A 525 38.16 0.94 -3.21
N LEU A 526 38.66 2.17 -3.38
CA LEU A 526 37.80 3.31 -3.67
C LEU A 526 37.73 3.53 -5.19
N PRO A 527 36.54 3.85 -5.73
CA PRO A 527 36.43 4.38 -7.08
C PRO A 527 37.31 5.62 -7.23
N LYS A 528 38.03 5.74 -8.35
CA LYS A 528 38.94 6.88 -8.62
C LYS A 528 38.28 8.24 -8.41
N PRO A 529 37.01 8.50 -8.84
CA PRO A 529 36.37 9.79 -8.56
C PRO A 529 36.22 10.09 -7.07
N THR A 530 36.00 9.07 -6.24
CA THR A 530 35.90 9.20 -4.79
C THR A 530 37.26 9.48 -4.16
N GLU A 531 38.32 8.81 -4.61
CA GLU A 531 39.69 9.13 -4.18
C GLU A 531 40.07 10.58 -4.52
N GLN A 532 39.74 11.01 -5.74
CA GLN A 532 39.95 12.39 -6.20
C GLN A 532 39.17 13.39 -5.35
N ALA A 533 37.89 13.12 -5.07
CA ALA A 533 37.08 13.96 -4.20
C ALA A 533 37.71 14.12 -2.81
N ILE A 534 38.16 13.02 -2.21
CA ILE A 534 38.79 13.01 -0.89
C ILE A 534 40.05 13.88 -0.87
N ALA A 535 40.91 13.74 -1.89
CA ALA A 535 42.15 14.48 -2.00
C ALA A 535 41.92 15.98 -2.28
N GLU A 536 41.13 16.31 -3.30
CA GLU A 536 40.92 17.69 -3.76
C GLU A 536 40.10 18.53 -2.78
N LEU A 537 39.11 17.93 -2.11
CA LEU A 537 38.28 18.62 -1.12
C LEU A 537 38.92 18.62 0.28
N GLY A 538 40.11 18.03 0.43
CA GLY A 538 40.85 17.99 1.68
C GLY A 538 40.10 17.29 2.80
N ILE A 539 39.45 16.15 2.50
CA ILE A 539 38.65 15.40 3.45
C ILE A 539 39.54 14.76 4.52
N LYS A 540 39.22 15.05 5.78
CA LYS A 540 39.97 14.60 6.98
C LYS A 540 39.22 13.55 7.78
N GLN A 541 37.91 13.45 7.58
CA GLN A 541 37.06 12.47 8.26
C GLN A 541 35.99 11.96 7.29
N THR A 542 35.76 10.65 7.30
CA THR A 542 34.65 10.04 6.59
C THR A 542 33.63 9.39 7.50
N LEU A 543 32.37 9.47 7.08
CA LEU A 543 31.26 8.76 7.72
C LEU A 543 30.79 7.66 6.79
N LEU A 544 31.00 6.41 7.16
CA LEU A 544 30.54 5.26 6.38
C LEU A 544 29.11 4.93 6.82
N ILE A 545 28.15 4.93 5.90
CA ILE A 545 26.75 4.62 6.20
C ILE A 545 26.40 3.32 5.49
N GLY A 546 26.15 2.29 6.29
CA GLY A 546 25.89 0.93 5.80
C GLY A 546 26.79 -0.13 6.44
N GLY A 547 26.26 -1.35 6.48
CA GLY A 547 26.94 -2.52 7.05
C GLY A 547 28.13 -2.99 6.21
N ARG A 548 28.90 -3.94 6.77
CA ARG A 548 30.10 -4.50 6.11
C ARG A 548 29.81 -5.29 4.83
N ALA A 549 28.55 -5.69 4.60
CA ALA A 549 28.13 -6.42 3.41
C ALA A 549 28.06 -5.53 2.15
N VAL A 550 27.87 -4.22 2.33
CA VAL A 550 27.75 -3.22 1.23
C VAL A 550 28.91 -2.23 1.23
N LEU A 551 29.59 -2.07 2.37
CA LEU A 551 30.79 -1.26 2.54
C LEU A 551 31.83 -2.08 3.33
N PRO A 552 32.71 -2.82 2.64
CA PRO A 552 33.68 -3.72 3.28
C PRO A 552 34.50 -3.05 4.39
N GLN A 553 34.96 -3.85 5.37
CA GLN A 553 35.69 -3.32 6.52
C GLN A 553 37.04 -2.71 6.11
N GLU A 554 37.63 -3.21 5.03
CA GLU A 554 38.90 -2.78 4.44
C GLU A 554 38.88 -1.29 4.07
N LEU A 555 37.72 -0.72 3.74
CA LEU A 555 37.57 0.71 3.47
C LEU A 555 37.97 1.57 4.70
N GLU A 556 37.82 1.06 5.92
CA GLU A 556 38.21 1.75 7.15
C GLU A 556 39.75 1.89 7.29
N GLN A 557 40.53 1.14 6.51
CA GLN A 557 41.99 1.23 6.53
C GLN A 557 42.54 2.29 5.58
N ILE A 558 41.76 2.64 4.54
CA ILE A 558 42.19 3.56 3.47
C ILE A 558 41.48 4.90 3.54
N LEU A 559 40.33 4.99 4.20
CA LEU A 559 39.58 6.23 4.36
C LEU A 559 40.15 7.09 5.51
N PRO A 560 40.12 8.43 5.39
CA PRO A 560 40.58 9.32 6.45
C PRO A 560 39.63 9.31 7.66
N ALA A 561 40.17 8.97 8.84
CA ALA A 561 39.47 8.92 10.14
C ALA A 561 38.02 8.39 10.07
N PRO A 562 37.83 7.14 9.60
CA PRO A 562 36.51 6.64 9.26
C PRO A 562 35.67 6.35 10.51
N LYS A 563 34.39 6.72 10.48
CA LYS A 563 33.39 6.35 11.48
C LYS A 563 32.17 5.73 10.82
N ARG A 564 31.83 4.51 11.19
CA ARG A 564 30.70 3.77 10.61
C ARG A 564 29.42 3.93 11.41
N TYR A 565 28.30 4.10 10.71
CA TYR A 565 26.94 4.00 11.23
C TYR A 565 26.18 2.97 10.41
N SER A 566 25.68 1.93 11.07
CA SER A 566 25.01 0.81 10.43
C SER A 566 24.14 0.07 11.44
N GLY A 567 23.09 -0.57 10.96
CA GLY A 567 22.28 -1.51 11.73
C GLY A 567 22.18 -2.88 11.06
N GLN A 568 21.31 -3.75 11.60
CA GLN A 568 21.05 -5.06 10.99
C GLN A 568 20.19 -4.94 9.73
N THR A 569 19.27 -3.98 9.73
CA THR A 569 18.41 -3.61 8.61
C THR A 569 18.65 -2.17 8.18
N LEU A 570 18.08 -1.77 7.04
CA LEU A 570 18.10 -0.38 6.57
C LEU A 570 17.40 0.57 7.56
N TYR A 571 16.36 0.10 8.25
CA TYR A 571 15.63 0.87 9.26
C TYR A 571 16.49 1.06 10.52
N ASP A 572 17.28 0.05 10.89
CA ASP A 572 18.24 0.14 11.99
C ASP A 572 19.41 1.08 11.65
N THR A 573 19.91 1.06 10.40
CA THR A 573 20.90 2.04 9.94
C THR A 573 20.32 3.45 10.01
N ASN A 574 19.08 3.66 9.55
CA ASN A 574 18.39 4.93 9.64
C ASN A 574 18.29 5.41 11.11
N ALA A 575 17.80 4.56 12.01
CA ALA A 575 17.71 4.88 13.44
C ALA A 575 19.07 5.19 14.07
N ALA A 576 20.13 4.45 13.70
CA ALA A 576 21.49 4.70 14.18
C ALA A 576 22.04 6.06 13.73
N VAL A 577 21.76 6.46 12.49
CA VAL A 577 22.14 7.78 11.98
C VAL A 577 21.37 8.89 12.71
N LEU A 578 20.05 8.80 12.77
CA LEU A 578 19.21 9.84 13.39
C LEU A 578 19.57 10.07 14.86
N SER A 579 19.71 8.99 15.63
CA SER A 579 20.02 9.06 17.07
C SER A 579 21.43 9.59 17.38
N GLN A 580 22.44 9.26 16.56
CA GLN A 580 23.84 9.58 16.87
C GLN A 580 24.34 10.86 16.21
N LEU A 581 23.78 11.25 15.06
CA LEU A 581 24.25 12.39 14.27
C LEU A 581 23.30 13.58 14.29
N GLN A 582 22.01 13.36 14.56
CA GLN A 582 20.99 14.41 14.64
C GLN A 582 20.27 14.40 16.01
N PRO A 583 21.00 14.46 17.15
CA PRO A 583 20.33 14.55 18.44
C PRO A 583 19.56 15.88 18.50
N ASN A 584 18.30 15.83 18.92
CA ASN A 584 17.38 16.97 19.06
C ASN A 584 16.68 17.50 17.79
N PRO A 585 15.95 16.65 17.04
CA PRO A 585 15.10 17.11 15.94
C PRO A 585 13.94 17.98 16.45
N THR A 586 13.68 19.11 15.79
CA THR A 586 12.43 19.88 15.97
C THR A 586 11.38 19.56 14.92
N LYS A 587 11.79 18.97 13.79
CA LYS A 587 10.89 18.50 12.74
C LYS A 587 11.22 17.06 12.36
N LEU A 588 10.18 16.30 12.04
CA LEU A 588 10.27 14.93 11.58
C LEU A 588 9.61 14.84 10.19
N PHE A 589 10.34 14.30 9.23
CA PHE A 589 9.82 13.84 7.95
C PHE A 589 9.83 12.31 7.95
N VAL A 590 8.73 11.71 7.53
CA VAL A 590 8.57 10.26 7.49
C VAL A 590 8.31 9.86 6.05
N ALA A 591 9.09 8.93 5.52
CA ALA A 591 8.97 8.43 4.16
C ALA A 591 9.18 6.91 4.12
N THR A 592 8.75 6.25 3.05
CA THR A 592 9.03 4.81 2.87
C THR A 592 10.53 4.55 2.66
N GLY A 593 11.04 3.46 3.23
CA GLY A 593 12.35 2.90 2.90
C GLY A 593 12.31 1.97 1.68
N GLY A 594 11.12 1.57 1.22
CA GLY A 594 10.93 0.67 0.06
C GLY A 594 11.04 1.37 -1.30
N GLY A 595 11.11 2.70 -1.32
CA GLY A 595 11.32 3.52 -2.52
C GLY A 595 12.08 4.79 -2.18
N PHE A 596 12.69 5.45 -3.17
CA PHE A 596 13.60 6.56 -2.91
C PHE A 596 13.01 7.95 -3.17
N ALA A 597 12.06 8.06 -4.10
CA ALA A 597 11.72 9.34 -4.72
C ALA A 597 11.13 10.37 -3.74
N ASP A 598 10.15 9.98 -2.93
CA ASP A 598 9.52 10.87 -1.93
C ASP A 598 10.49 11.22 -0.81
N ALA A 599 11.25 10.23 -0.33
CA ALA A 599 12.28 10.42 0.69
C ALA A 599 13.41 11.35 0.21
N LEU A 600 13.77 11.29 -1.07
CA LEU A 600 14.79 12.13 -1.68
C LEU A 600 14.37 13.60 -1.72
N ALA A 601 13.17 13.90 -2.24
CA ALA A 601 12.60 15.24 -2.22
C ALA A 601 12.41 15.75 -0.79
N GLY A 602 11.97 14.86 0.11
CA GLY A 602 11.86 15.10 1.54
C GLY A 602 13.17 15.47 2.23
N ALA A 603 14.23 14.70 1.97
CA ALA A 603 15.54 14.91 2.58
C ALA A 603 16.15 16.26 2.19
N ALA A 604 15.91 16.73 0.96
CA ALA A 604 16.31 18.07 0.51
C ALA A 604 15.68 19.20 1.34
N VAL A 605 14.43 19.02 1.76
CA VAL A 605 13.73 19.94 2.66
C VAL A 605 14.14 19.74 4.11
N ALA A 606 14.21 18.50 4.58
CA ALA A 606 14.60 18.17 5.95
C ALA A 606 15.99 18.74 6.29
N GLY A 607 16.92 18.66 5.33
CA GLY A 607 18.25 19.25 5.41
C GLY A 607 18.30 20.77 5.57
N GLN A 608 17.20 21.49 5.31
CA GLN A 608 17.13 22.95 5.55
C GLN A 608 17.18 23.30 7.04
N SER A 609 16.72 22.39 7.91
CA SER A 609 16.48 22.68 9.34
C SER A 609 17.01 21.61 10.29
N ASN A 610 17.94 20.76 9.84
CA ASN A 610 18.45 19.61 10.59
C ASN A 610 17.33 18.65 11.05
N ALA A 611 16.26 18.57 10.27
CA ALA A 611 15.13 17.71 10.58
C ALA A 611 15.50 16.23 10.37
N TRP A 612 14.79 15.36 11.06
CA TRP A 612 14.89 13.93 10.81
C TRP A 612 14.18 13.54 9.52
N ILE A 613 14.75 12.58 8.79
CA ILE A 613 14.09 11.82 7.74
C ILE A 613 14.05 10.36 8.20
N LEU A 614 12.94 9.94 8.78
CA LEU A 614 12.71 8.58 9.23
C LEU A 614 12.21 7.75 8.05
N LEU A 615 12.96 6.69 7.74
CA LEU A 615 12.56 5.72 6.72
C LEU A 615 11.77 4.62 7.39
N THR A 616 10.52 4.42 7.02
CA THR A 616 9.66 3.39 7.60
C THR A 616 9.51 2.24 6.65
N ALA A 617 9.13 1.09 7.19
CA ALA A 617 8.68 0.00 6.35
C ALA A 617 7.43 0.47 5.61
N GLY A 618 7.53 0.49 4.28
CA GLY A 618 6.38 0.78 3.43
C GLY A 618 5.48 -0.44 3.38
N ALA A 619 4.19 -0.23 3.09
CA ALA A 619 3.24 -1.33 2.88
C ALA A 619 3.74 -2.36 1.84
N SER A 620 4.65 -1.96 0.94
CA SER A 620 5.31 -2.78 -0.09
C SER A 620 6.48 -3.64 0.38
N SER A 621 6.96 -3.52 1.63
CA SER A 621 8.11 -4.27 2.15
C SER A 621 7.77 -5.51 2.98
N GLY A 622 6.49 -5.87 3.09
CA GLY A 622 6.02 -7.01 3.92
C GLY A 622 6.01 -6.75 5.43
N GLU A 623 6.63 -5.65 5.85
CA GLU A 623 6.53 -5.05 7.18
C GLU A 623 5.81 -3.70 6.99
N ASP A 624 4.71 -3.48 7.71
CA ASP A 624 4.01 -2.19 7.71
C ASP A 624 4.17 -1.56 9.09
N GLY A 625 4.57 -0.29 9.13
CA GLY A 625 4.72 0.47 10.35
C GLY A 625 6.14 0.82 10.72
N LEU A 626 6.30 1.14 12.00
CA LEU A 626 7.58 1.43 12.64
C LEU A 626 8.11 0.16 13.28
N THR A 627 9.41 -0.07 13.22
CA THR A 627 10.02 -1.12 14.05
C THR A 627 9.98 -0.72 15.52
N ASP A 628 10.03 -1.69 16.45
CA ASP A 628 10.10 -1.42 17.89
C ASP A 628 11.24 -0.43 18.24
N GLY A 629 12.38 -0.55 17.56
CA GLY A 629 13.51 0.36 17.72
C GLY A 629 13.21 1.78 17.25
N GLN A 630 12.47 1.93 16.15
CA GLN A 630 12.03 3.25 15.66
C GLN A 630 10.97 3.88 16.56
N GLU A 631 10.03 3.10 17.09
CA GLU A 631 9.08 3.61 18.08
C GLU A 631 9.79 4.11 19.34
N GLN A 632 10.75 3.33 19.87
CA GLN A 632 11.53 3.74 21.04
C GLN A 632 12.33 5.01 20.75
N LEU A 633 12.94 5.10 19.57
CA LEU A 633 13.66 6.30 19.15
C LEU A 633 12.74 7.52 19.11
N LEU A 634 11.55 7.40 18.52
CA LEU A 634 10.59 8.49 18.45
C LEU A 634 10.08 8.90 19.82
N ARG A 635 9.77 7.95 20.71
CA ARG A 635 9.39 8.23 22.10
C ARG A 635 10.51 8.96 22.85
N SER A 636 11.77 8.68 22.56
CA SER A 636 12.90 9.38 23.18
C SER A 636 13.06 10.85 22.72
N ALA A 637 12.41 11.22 21.62
CA ALA A 637 12.48 12.54 21.00
C ALA A 637 11.11 13.26 20.95
N ASP A 638 10.08 12.71 21.60
CA ASP A 638 8.68 13.17 21.50
C ASP A 638 8.49 14.63 21.94
N ASN A 639 9.21 15.04 22.97
CA ASN A 639 9.21 16.38 23.53
C ASN A 639 10.04 17.37 22.70
N LEU A 640 10.85 16.89 21.75
CA LEU A 640 11.70 17.70 20.86
C LEU A 640 10.99 17.98 19.54
N ILE A 641 10.37 16.96 18.95
CA ILE A 641 9.67 17.05 17.66
C ILE A 641 8.42 17.92 17.81
N LYS A 642 8.36 19.01 17.04
CA LYS A 642 7.24 19.96 17.00
C LYS A 642 6.40 19.79 15.75
N GLU A 643 7.03 19.57 14.61
CA GLU A 643 6.31 19.39 13.35
C GLU A 643 6.58 18.00 12.81
N THR A 644 5.55 17.31 12.34
CA THR A 644 5.71 16.00 11.69
C THR A 644 5.04 16.01 10.33
N TYR A 645 5.80 15.59 9.32
CA TYR A 645 5.39 15.49 7.94
C TYR A 645 5.49 14.04 7.47
N VAL A 646 4.44 13.53 6.85
CA VAL A 646 4.45 12.22 6.19
C VAL A 646 4.50 12.44 4.68
N LEU A 647 5.51 11.89 4.03
CA LEU A 647 5.79 12.09 2.61
C LEU A 647 5.29 10.89 1.81
N GLY A 648 4.49 11.19 0.79
CA GLY A 648 3.88 10.19 -0.05
C GLY A 648 2.48 9.76 0.42
N GLY A 649 1.76 9.13 -0.50
CA GLY A 649 0.40 8.64 -0.26
C GLY A 649 0.33 7.51 0.76
N ALA A 650 -0.89 7.13 1.13
CA ALA A 650 -1.13 6.02 2.08
C ALA A 650 -0.56 4.67 1.61
N ALA A 651 -0.36 4.49 0.29
CA ALA A 651 0.23 3.27 -0.29
C ALA A 651 1.74 3.13 -0.03
N VAL A 652 2.45 4.24 0.24
CA VAL A 652 3.90 4.22 0.49
C VAL A 652 4.22 4.43 1.98
N VAL A 653 3.50 5.32 2.66
CA VAL A 653 3.52 5.42 4.13
C VAL A 653 2.11 5.24 4.65
N SER A 654 1.84 4.09 5.25
CA SER A 654 0.50 3.66 5.63
C SER A 654 -0.18 4.59 6.64
N ASP A 655 -1.51 4.55 6.66
CA ASP A 655 -2.26 5.22 7.71
C ASP A 655 -2.07 4.55 9.08
N ASN A 656 -1.67 3.27 9.12
CA ASN A 656 -1.24 2.61 10.35
C ASN A 656 0.04 3.24 10.92
N THR A 657 1.04 3.48 10.06
CA THR A 657 2.24 4.25 10.44
C THR A 657 1.84 5.65 10.92
N LEU A 658 0.95 6.33 10.21
CA LEU A 658 0.45 7.65 10.61
C LEU A 658 -0.27 7.63 11.97
N GLN A 659 -1.09 6.62 12.25
CA GLN A 659 -1.77 6.46 13.54
C GLN A 659 -0.77 6.19 14.66
N THR A 660 0.21 5.32 14.42
CA THR A 660 1.28 5.03 15.38
C THR A 660 2.08 6.29 15.70
N LEU A 661 2.42 7.09 14.68
CA LEU A 661 3.06 8.39 14.87
C LEU A 661 2.18 9.34 15.70
N LYS A 662 0.87 9.40 15.45
CA LYS A 662 -0.06 10.23 16.25
C LYS A 662 -0.13 9.79 17.72
N GLN A 663 0.01 8.50 17.99
CA GLN A 663 0.05 7.97 19.35
C GLN A 663 1.37 8.29 20.06
N ILE A 664 2.49 8.26 19.35
CA ILE A 664 3.83 8.51 19.90
C ILE A 664 4.11 10.01 20.03
N LEU A 665 3.64 10.83 19.08
CA LEU A 665 3.91 12.26 18.96
C LEU A 665 2.61 13.09 19.09
N PRO A 666 1.88 13.01 20.22
CA PRO A 666 0.58 13.68 20.37
C PRO A 666 0.68 15.22 20.40
N SER A 667 1.91 15.75 20.53
CA SER A 667 2.20 17.17 20.79
C SER A 667 2.69 17.94 19.56
N GLY A 668 2.68 17.33 18.37
CA GLY A 668 3.23 17.96 17.17
C GLY A 668 2.31 19.05 16.58
N THR A 669 2.56 20.32 16.90
CA THR A 669 1.98 21.47 16.19
C THR A 669 2.67 21.69 14.84
N PRO A 670 1.98 21.51 13.68
CA PRO A 670 2.51 21.83 12.36
C PRO A 670 2.69 23.33 12.15
#